data_AF-A0A0E0JB39-F1
#
_entry.id   AF-A0A0E0JB39-F1
#
_cell.length_a   1.000
_cell.length_b   1.000
_cell.length_c   1.000
_cell.angle_alpha   90.00
_cell.angle_beta   90.00
_cell.angle_gamma   90.00
#
_symmetry.space_group_name_H-M   'P 1'
#
loop_
_entity.id
_entity.type
_entity.pdbx_description
1 polymer ?
#
loop_
_entity_poly.entity_id
_entity_poly.type
_entity_poly.pdbx_seq_one_letter_code
_entity_poly.pdbx_strand_id
1 'polypeptide(L)'
;MSGGGCSVRAIWILTPHDAVAFSRRFAVVEKRWRVAWEAEGGARAEMMPLPADYEVAAAFAERRRREGTARGSGIRTSMSSAGSDSWVDDPITRHIISLHIDKEEGEGFMLWPVVLQKRGSYYILVLPLVDPQSFKAYESLLKRSDCGSSAKEKGNLSSILLNLPCITGALMVAHVIGDIITGDTAEPEVIVSTGPSVGGLLDSLTGSIGISARPKPIAAPVAAPTASISSPVGAPQSESLKGGMRPFDKDLLRNFILGAMPFGTPQDLNYANVTSVRTTGFSADPLPTDQKQPAWKPYLYKGRQRTLFSSLETLNAALYDRDDVQDFLSVSGQVTCRAELEGLPDVSLPLSGLKAAHVEVSSFHHCVQASEPTNDKQTLIFQPPLGNFVLMHYQASCNMDPPVKGFYQLSMVSENEGAFLFKLRLMEGYKSPFLMEFCMVTMPFPRRRVASYDGNPSVGTVSMTEHSIEWRIVSSGRGLSGRSIEATFSGTVRFHPITIQRVNSSFRSVPSTAFVEDSDSEQDNTKNGANLDDYLMEKMNKDLQAVNLEEPLSWQAYNYAKVSFKIVGGTLSGLTIDPKSVTIYPSVKAPVEYSMQRSGTVPGVGLVHAPFSLLPTHLPESHWRQACELAPTFNELVDRVSLDGDFLQDSLSKTKQVDDFTSRLLEIHRKMMEINKEENIRLGLHRSDYMLDSETNSLLQIELNTISASFPGLGSLVSELHRTLIDQYGHLFCLDSKRVPGNEASSQFAKALARAWDEFNVDRFDGKTVSVVYFRAGYTPNDYPSEAEWAARLLLEQSSAVKCPSISYHLVGTKKIQQELARPNVLERFLENKEEITKIRKCFAGLWSLDDEEIVKSAIQKPELFVLKPQREGGGNNIYGIDVRETLIRLQKEGGDALAAYILMQRIFPKASLSNLVRGGVCHEALTISELGIYGAYLRNNDKVVMNEQSGYLMRTKVSSSDEGGVAAGFAVLDSLYLTDKAM
;
A
#
# COMPACT_ATOMS: atom_id res chain seq x y z
N MET A 1 -10.77 -8.50 -9.93
CA MET A 1 -10.12 -9.15 -8.77
C MET A 1 -8.91 -9.91 -9.28
N SER A 2 -7.69 -9.39 -9.11
CA SER A 2 -6.46 -10.04 -9.59
C SER A 2 -5.32 -9.76 -8.61
N GLY A 3 -5.40 -10.38 -7.42
CA GLY A 3 -4.29 -10.49 -6.48
C GLY A 3 -3.86 -11.95 -6.42
N GLY A 4 -2.66 -12.25 -6.91
CA GLY A 4 -2.13 -13.61 -7.03
C GLY A 4 -1.76 -14.24 -5.68
N GLY A 5 -2.76 -14.73 -4.94
CA GLY A 5 -2.58 -15.53 -3.72
C GLY A 5 -3.56 -16.71 -3.66
N CYS A 6 -3.21 -17.78 -2.94
CA CYS A 6 -4.10 -18.92 -2.72
C CYS A 6 -5.06 -18.61 -1.56
N SER A 7 -6.35 -18.46 -1.85
CA SER A 7 -7.41 -18.47 -0.83
C SER A 7 -8.26 -19.72 -1.03
N VAL A 8 -8.61 -20.39 0.06
CA VAL A 8 -9.35 -21.64 0.11
C VAL A 8 -10.75 -21.34 0.64
N ARG A 9 -11.78 -21.75 -0.11
CA ARG A 9 -13.19 -21.67 0.28
C ARG A 9 -13.55 -22.79 1.24
N ALA A 10 -13.08 -24.01 0.98
CA ALA A 10 -13.33 -25.17 1.82
C ALA A 10 -12.30 -26.30 1.65
N ILE A 11 -12.22 -27.17 2.65
CA ILE A 11 -11.36 -28.36 2.70
C ILE A 11 -12.20 -29.53 3.20
N TRP A 12 -12.04 -30.70 2.58
CA TRP A 12 -12.61 -31.97 3.04
C TRP A 12 -11.55 -33.06 3.05
N ILE A 13 -11.59 -33.93 4.05
CA ILE A 13 -10.77 -35.14 4.14
C ILE A 13 -11.72 -36.32 4.18
N LEU A 14 -11.62 -37.21 3.20
CA LEU A 14 -12.46 -38.39 3.06
C LEU A 14 -11.67 -39.66 3.38
N THR A 15 -12.38 -40.61 3.98
CA THR A 15 -11.89 -41.96 4.28
C THR A 15 -11.94 -42.86 3.03
N PRO A 16 -11.34 -44.07 3.06
CA PRO A 16 -11.46 -45.05 1.98
C PRO A 16 -12.90 -45.42 1.58
N HIS A 17 -13.83 -45.29 2.53
CA HIS A 17 -15.25 -45.61 2.39
C HIS A 17 -16.10 -44.39 2.03
N ASP A 18 -15.46 -43.33 1.51
CA ASP A 18 -16.10 -42.11 1.00
C ASP A 18 -16.84 -41.27 2.07
N ALA A 19 -16.64 -41.57 3.36
CA ALA A 19 -17.14 -40.73 4.45
C ALA A 19 -16.19 -39.56 4.73
N VAL A 20 -16.73 -38.35 4.97
CA VAL A 20 -15.95 -37.17 5.38
C VAL A 20 -15.48 -37.33 6.83
N ALA A 21 -14.17 -37.46 7.01
CA ALA A 21 -13.51 -37.52 8.32
C ALA A 21 -13.32 -36.14 8.95
N PHE A 22 -13.11 -35.11 8.14
CA PHE A 22 -12.88 -33.73 8.55
C PHE A 22 -13.33 -32.77 7.45
N SER A 23 -13.93 -31.64 7.82
CA SER A 23 -14.22 -30.54 6.91
C SER A 23 -13.91 -29.20 7.56
N ARG A 24 -13.51 -28.21 6.74
CA ARG A 24 -13.34 -26.81 7.15
C ARG A 24 -13.86 -25.90 6.06
N ARG A 25 -14.74 -24.97 6.41
CA ARG A 25 -15.29 -23.96 5.51
C ARG A 25 -14.78 -22.58 5.92
N PHE A 26 -14.43 -21.75 4.95
CA PHE A 26 -13.92 -20.39 5.17
C PHE A 26 -14.94 -19.37 4.66
N ALA A 27 -15.86 -18.98 5.54
CA ALA A 27 -16.99 -18.11 5.21
C ALA A 27 -16.58 -16.77 4.58
N VAL A 28 -15.42 -16.21 4.97
CA VAL A 28 -14.89 -14.96 4.41
C VAL A 28 -14.54 -15.10 2.93
N VAL A 29 -13.86 -16.19 2.57
CA VAL A 29 -13.46 -16.46 1.18
C VAL A 29 -14.68 -16.82 0.34
N GLU A 30 -15.61 -17.58 0.92
CA GLU A 30 -16.88 -17.92 0.30
C GLU A 30 -17.73 -16.67 0.00
N LYS A 31 -17.85 -15.73 0.95
CA LYS A 31 -18.56 -14.47 0.74
C LYS A 31 -17.93 -13.64 -0.39
N ARG A 32 -16.59 -13.57 -0.45
CA ARG A 32 -15.87 -12.88 -1.53
C ARG A 32 -16.17 -13.49 -2.90
N TRP A 33 -16.20 -14.82 -3.00
CA TRP A 33 -16.53 -15.50 -4.24
C TRP A 33 -17.96 -15.19 -4.70
N ARG A 34 -18.93 -15.19 -3.78
CA ARG A 34 -20.34 -14.86 -4.09
C ARG A 34 -20.51 -13.44 -4.61
N VAL A 35 -19.89 -12.46 -3.95
CA VAL A 35 -19.93 -11.06 -4.41
C VAL A 35 -19.32 -10.92 -5.81
N ALA A 36 -18.23 -11.65 -6.09
CA ALA A 36 -17.65 -11.66 -7.43
C ALA A 36 -18.59 -12.27 -8.48
N TRP A 37 -19.30 -13.34 -8.13
CA TRP A 37 -20.26 -14.02 -9.00
C TRP A 37 -21.47 -13.15 -9.35
N GLU A 38 -22.02 -12.44 -8.35
CA GLU A 38 -23.15 -11.52 -8.54
C GLU A 38 -22.78 -10.33 -9.45
N ALA A 39 -21.58 -9.78 -9.30
CA ALA A 39 -21.10 -8.66 -10.13
C ALA A 39 -20.95 -9.02 -11.62
N GLU A 40 -20.78 -10.31 -11.94
CA GLU A 40 -20.63 -10.85 -13.30
C GLU A 40 -21.97 -11.29 -13.92
N GLY A 41 -23.10 -10.84 -13.36
CA GLY A 41 -24.45 -11.10 -13.89
C GLY A 41 -24.92 -12.55 -13.78
N GLY A 42 -24.36 -13.34 -12.85
CA GLY A 42 -24.80 -14.72 -12.62
C GLY A 42 -26.24 -14.82 -12.11
N ALA A 43 -26.99 -15.84 -12.57
CA ALA A 43 -28.38 -16.04 -12.15
C ALA A 43 -28.47 -16.49 -10.68
N ARG A 44 -29.51 -16.02 -9.97
CA ARG A 44 -29.76 -16.36 -8.54
C ARG A 44 -30.04 -17.86 -8.31
N ALA A 45 -30.50 -18.58 -9.34
CA ALA A 45 -30.82 -20.01 -9.27
C ALA A 45 -29.57 -20.91 -9.20
N GLU A 46 -28.41 -20.44 -9.66
CA GLU A 46 -27.12 -21.16 -9.60
C GLU A 46 -26.34 -20.89 -8.30
N MET A 47 -26.90 -20.06 -7.41
CA MET A 47 -26.25 -19.54 -6.22
C MET A 47 -26.47 -20.46 -5.01
N MET A 48 -25.87 -21.65 -5.04
CA MET A 48 -26.01 -22.62 -3.96
C MET A 48 -24.93 -22.45 -2.87
N PRO A 49 -25.27 -22.64 -1.57
CA PRO A 49 -24.28 -22.64 -0.50
C PRO A 49 -23.29 -23.80 -0.65
N LEU A 50 -22.11 -23.69 -0.03
CA LEU A 50 -21.16 -24.81 0.06
C LEU A 50 -21.90 -26.06 0.57
N PRO A 51 -21.77 -27.21 -0.12
CA PRO A 51 -22.55 -28.41 0.20
C PRO A 51 -22.25 -28.93 1.60
N ALA A 52 -23.22 -29.63 2.17
CA ALA A 52 -23.07 -30.40 3.40
C ALA A 52 -22.09 -31.56 3.19
N ASP A 53 -21.51 -32.05 4.28
CA ASP A 53 -20.48 -33.10 4.20
C ASP A 53 -20.99 -34.40 3.57
N TYR A 54 -22.28 -34.73 3.76
CA TYR A 54 -22.89 -35.91 3.14
C TYR A 54 -23.10 -35.74 1.63
N GLU A 55 -23.40 -34.54 1.16
CA GLU A 55 -23.54 -34.23 -0.28
C GLU A 55 -22.19 -34.36 -0.98
N VAL A 56 -21.11 -33.87 -0.35
CA VAL A 56 -19.73 -34.02 -0.85
C VAL A 56 -19.30 -35.49 -0.87
N ALA A 57 -19.60 -36.24 0.20
CA ALA A 57 -19.34 -37.67 0.28
C ALA A 57 -20.04 -38.44 -0.85
N ALA A 58 -21.34 -38.19 -1.07
CA ALA A 58 -22.12 -38.84 -2.11
C ALA A 58 -21.58 -38.50 -3.51
N ALA A 59 -21.33 -37.22 -3.79
CA ALA A 59 -20.78 -36.77 -5.07
C ALA A 59 -19.39 -37.34 -5.36
N PHE A 60 -18.54 -37.44 -4.34
CA PHE A 60 -17.21 -38.05 -4.47
C PHE A 60 -17.28 -39.57 -4.67
N ALA A 61 -18.18 -40.26 -3.96
CA ALA A 61 -18.41 -41.69 -4.12
C ALA A 61 -18.92 -42.02 -5.53
N GLU A 62 -19.84 -41.20 -6.05
CA GLU A 62 -20.36 -41.35 -7.40
C GLU A 62 -19.27 -41.09 -8.45
N ARG A 63 -18.49 -40.02 -8.28
CA ARG A 63 -17.31 -39.76 -9.12
C ARG A 63 -16.38 -40.96 -9.19
N ARG A 64 -16.06 -41.60 -8.06
CA ARG A 64 -15.17 -42.77 -8.00
C ARG A 64 -15.68 -43.99 -8.75
N ARG A 65 -16.98 -44.07 -9.05
CA ARG A 65 -17.60 -45.15 -9.83
C ARG A 65 -17.73 -44.82 -11.31
N ARG A 66 -17.51 -43.56 -11.69
CA ARG A 66 -17.62 -43.07 -13.07
C ARG A 66 -16.50 -43.62 -13.95
N GLU A 67 -16.79 -43.89 -15.22
CA GLU A 67 -15.82 -44.39 -16.21
C GLU A 67 -14.60 -43.47 -16.33
N GLY A 68 -13.41 -44.07 -16.47
CA GLY A 68 -12.13 -43.35 -16.57
C GLY A 68 -11.53 -42.90 -15.24
N THR A 69 -12.17 -43.14 -14.10
CA THR A 69 -11.58 -42.72 -12.81
C THR A 69 -10.68 -43.80 -12.20
N ALA A 70 -9.37 -43.53 -12.10
CA ALA A 70 -8.45 -44.40 -11.36
C ALA A 70 -8.18 -43.80 -9.98
N ARG A 71 -8.61 -44.49 -8.92
CA ARG A 71 -8.48 -44.01 -7.51
C ARG A 71 -9.14 -42.62 -7.29
N GLY A 72 -10.16 -42.26 -8.06
CA GLY A 72 -10.89 -40.98 -7.96
C GLY A 72 -10.31 -39.84 -8.81
N SER A 73 -9.13 -40.01 -9.40
CA SER A 73 -8.54 -39.08 -10.37
C SER A 73 -9.19 -39.28 -11.75
N GLY A 74 -9.52 -38.19 -12.45
CA GLY A 74 -10.02 -38.26 -13.83
C GLY A 74 -8.88 -38.67 -14.77
N ILE A 75 -8.98 -39.85 -15.40
CA ILE A 75 -8.01 -40.35 -16.37
C ILE A 75 -8.74 -40.68 -17.67
N ARG A 76 -8.18 -40.19 -18.79
CA ARG A 76 -8.70 -40.56 -20.10
C ARG A 76 -8.46 -42.03 -20.39
N THR A 77 -9.54 -42.74 -20.69
CA THR A 77 -9.51 -44.14 -21.13
C THR A 77 -10.25 -44.29 -22.46
N SER A 78 -10.07 -45.42 -23.13
CA SER A 78 -10.80 -45.73 -24.38
C SER A 78 -12.33 -45.79 -24.21
N MET A 79 -12.80 -45.88 -22.98
CA MET A 79 -14.22 -45.92 -22.62
C MET A 79 -14.77 -44.56 -22.13
N SER A 80 -13.94 -43.51 -22.06
CA SER A 80 -14.37 -42.22 -21.49
C SER A 80 -15.38 -41.48 -22.40
N SER A 81 -16.56 -41.18 -21.85
CA SER A 81 -17.63 -40.47 -22.55
C SER A 81 -17.27 -38.99 -22.85
N ALA A 82 -17.66 -38.52 -24.04
CA ALA A 82 -17.57 -37.10 -24.40
C ALA A 82 -18.39 -36.23 -23.44
N GLY A 83 -17.85 -35.08 -23.03
CA GLY A 83 -18.45 -34.16 -22.05
C GLY A 83 -18.13 -34.45 -20.58
N SER A 84 -17.38 -35.52 -20.27
CA SER A 84 -16.90 -35.75 -18.89
C SER A 84 -15.55 -35.08 -18.63
N ASP A 85 -15.26 -34.79 -17.36
CA ASP A 85 -13.94 -34.25 -16.97
C ASP A 85 -12.81 -35.31 -16.98
N SER A 86 -13.12 -36.57 -17.28
CA SER A 86 -12.13 -37.64 -17.52
C SER A 86 -11.58 -37.62 -18.95
N TRP A 87 -12.03 -36.72 -19.81
CA TRP A 87 -11.62 -36.63 -21.21
C TRP A 87 -10.30 -35.87 -21.44
N VAL A 88 -9.71 -35.27 -20.40
CA VAL A 88 -8.50 -34.45 -20.47
C VAL A 88 -7.25 -35.27 -20.13
N ASP A 89 -6.21 -35.17 -20.97
CA ASP A 89 -4.96 -35.95 -20.82
C ASP A 89 -3.75 -35.06 -20.45
N ASP A 90 -3.73 -34.58 -19.20
CA ASP A 90 -2.61 -33.80 -18.66
C ASP A 90 -2.29 -34.20 -17.20
N PRO A 91 -1.03 -34.51 -16.84
CA PRO A 91 -0.64 -34.97 -15.50
C PRO A 91 -1.03 -34.04 -14.34
N ILE A 92 -1.03 -32.72 -14.55
CA ILE A 92 -1.42 -31.72 -13.55
C ILE A 92 -2.95 -31.70 -13.39
N THR A 93 -3.68 -31.85 -14.51
CA THR A 93 -5.16 -31.90 -14.50
C THR A 93 -5.74 -33.11 -13.78
N ARG A 94 -4.98 -34.21 -13.65
CA ARG A 94 -5.42 -35.44 -12.93
C ARG A 94 -5.75 -35.20 -11.45
N HIS A 95 -5.24 -34.11 -10.89
CA HIS A 95 -5.48 -33.69 -9.50
C HIS A 95 -6.53 -32.60 -9.38
N ILE A 96 -7.14 -32.15 -10.47
CA ILE A 96 -8.11 -31.06 -10.48
C ILE A 96 -9.42 -31.61 -11.02
N ILE A 97 -10.39 -31.76 -10.13
CA ILE A 97 -11.65 -32.46 -10.41
C ILE A 97 -12.84 -31.50 -10.37
N SER A 98 -13.94 -31.92 -10.98
CA SER A 98 -15.28 -31.39 -10.71
C SER A 98 -16.08 -32.34 -9.83
N LEU A 99 -16.93 -31.80 -8.95
CA LEU A 99 -17.93 -32.58 -8.21
C LEU A 99 -19.32 -32.06 -8.56
N HIS A 100 -20.21 -32.95 -8.98
CA HIS A 100 -21.61 -32.61 -9.25
C HIS A 100 -22.42 -32.95 -8.00
N ILE A 101 -23.06 -31.94 -7.43
CA ILE A 101 -23.88 -32.05 -6.24
C ILE A 101 -25.34 -32.13 -6.68
N ASP A 102 -25.92 -33.31 -6.59
CA ASP A 102 -27.35 -33.52 -6.82
C ASP A 102 -28.15 -33.06 -5.59
N LYS A 103 -29.27 -32.37 -5.81
CA LYS A 103 -30.20 -32.01 -4.74
C LYS A 103 -31.51 -32.77 -4.90
N GLU A 104 -32.11 -33.15 -3.77
CA GLU A 104 -33.40 -33.85 -3.75
C GLU A 104 -34.55 -32.97 -4.32
N GLU A 105 -34.42 -31.64 -4.24
CA GLU A 105 -35.34 -30.66 -4.84
C GLU A 105 -34.54 -29.55 -5.57
N GLY A 106 -34.61 -29.52 -6.90
CA GLY A 106 -33.99 -28.49 -7.76
C GLY A 106 -32.91 -29.01 -8.72
N GLU A 107 -32.38 -28.13 -9.57
CA GLU A 107 -31.22 -28.45 -10.41
C GLU A 107 -29.96 -28.54 -9.55
N GLY A 108 -29.19 -29.63 -9.73
CA GLY A 108 -27.90 -29.82 -9.08
C GLY A 108 -26.85 -28.78 -9.51
N PHE A 109 -25.74 -28.68 -8.78
CA PHE A 109 -24.70 -27.69 -9.07
C PHE A 109 -23.29 -28.30 -9.05
N MET A 110 -22.35 -27.64 -9.72
CA MET A 110 -20.97 -28.13 -9.85
C MET A 110 -20.01 -27.37 -8.93
N LEU A 111 -19.15 -28.10 -8.24
CA LEU A 111 -17.93 -27.55 -7.62
C LEU A 111 -16.74 -27.72 -8.56
N TRP A 112 -16.12 -26.61 -8.92
CA TRP A 112 -14.87 -26.57 -9.67
C TRP A 112 -14.11 -25.25 -9.41
N PRO A 113 -12.77 -25.25 -9.46
CA PRO A 113 -11.89 -26.42 -9.45
C PRO A 113 -11.80 -27.01 -8.03
N VAL A 114 -11.80 -28.34 -7.90
CA VAL A 114 -11.51 -29.01 -6.63
C VAL A 114 -10.16 -29.72 -6.77
N VAL A 115 -9.19 -29.35 -5.95
CA VAL A 115 -7.90 -30.04 -5.91
C VAL A 115 -8.03 -31.31 -5.09
N LEU A 116 -7.77 -32.46 -5.72
CA LEU A 116 -7.78 -33.80 -5.13
C LEU A 116 -6.35 -34.31 -4.95
N GLN A 117 -6.01 -34.62 -3.70
CA GLN A 117 -4.76 -35.30 -3.36
C GLN A 117 -5.05 -36.59 -2.57
N LYS A 118 -4.47 -37.71 -3.00
CA LYS A 118 -4.49 -38.96 -2.23
C LYS A 118 -3.21 -39.08 -1.40
N ARG A 119 -3.35 -39.27 -0.09
CA ARG A 119 -2.24 -39.53 0.84
C ARG A 119 -2.61 -40.66 1.79
N GLY A 120 -1.80 -41.72 1.79
CA GLY A 120 -2.13 -42.97 2.48
C GLY A 120 -3.50 -43.51 2.05
N SER A 121 -4.38 -43.73 3.02
CA SER A 121 -5.77 -44.17 2.80
C SER A 121 -6.76 -43.00 2.63
N TYR A 122 -6.34 -41.75 2.80
CA TYR A 122 -7.24 -40.58 2.81
C TYR A 122 -7.22 -39.84 1.47
N TYR A 123 -8.34 -39.19 1.17
CA TYR A 123 -8.49 -38.26 0.05
C TYR A 123 -8.69 -36.85 0.59
N ILE A 124 -7.84 -35.92 0.19
CA ILE A 124 -7.88 -34.51 0.58
C ILE A 124 -8.43 -33.71 -0.59
N LEU A 125 -9.55 -33.02 -0.36
CA LEU A 125 -10.18 -32.11 -1.30
C LEU A 125 -9.98 -30.68 -0.82
N VAL A 126 -9.45 -29.82 -1.68
CA VAL A 126 -9.28 -28.38 -1.41
C VAL A 126 -10.01 -27.59 -2.50
N LEU A 127 -10.97 -26.76 -2.10
CA LEU A 127 -11.71 -25.88 -3.00
C LEU A 127 -11.13 -24.46 -2.89
N PRO A 128 -10.29 -24.02 -3.83
CA PRO A 128 -9.78 -22.65 -3.89
C PRO A 128 -10.85 -21.63 -4.31
N LEU A 129 -10.53 -20.36 -4.08
CA LEU A 129 -11.18 -19.21 -4.69
C LEU A 129 -10.74 -19.12 -6.16
N VAL A 130 -11.70 -19.18 -7.07
CA VAL A 130 -11.51 -19.03 -8.52
C VAL A 130 -12.33 -17.85 -9.00
N ASP A 131 -11.85 -17.09 -9.98
CA ASP A 131 -12.65 -16.02 -10.57
C ASP A 131 -13.85 -16.61 -11.36
N PRO A 132 -15.01 -15.91 -11.39
CA PRO A 132 -16.20 -16.40 -12.10
C PRO A 132 -15.99 -16.64 -13.59
N GLN A 133 -15.12 -15.88 -14.26
CA GLN A 133 -14.90 -16.00 -15.71
C GLN A 133 -14.22 -17.33 -16.04
N SER A 134 -13.20 -17.70 -15.28
CA SER A 134 -12.52 -19.00 -15.40
C SER A 134 -13.45 -20.18 -15.10
N PHE A 135 -14.36 -20.03 -14.13
CA PHE A 135 -15.38 -21.04 -13.84
C PHE A 135 -16.36 -21.22 -15.03
N LYS A 136 -16.90 -20.13 -15.57
CA LYS A 136 -17.78 -20.15 -16.76
C LYS A 136 -17.06 -20.72 -18.00
N ALA A 137 -15.77 -20.43 -18.16
CA ALA A 137 -14.95 -20.98 -19.24
C ALA A 137 -14.82 -22.51 -19.13
N TYR A 138 -14.64 -23.05 -17.93
CA TYR A 138 -14.61 -24.50 -17.70
C TYR A 138 -15.98 -25.14 -17.94
N GLU A 139 -17.06 -24.52 -17.49
CA GLU A 139 -18.41 -25.03 -17.73
C GLU A 139 -18.73 -25.08 -19.23
N SER A 140 -18.33 -24.05 -19.99
CA SER A 140 -18.44 -24.02 -21.45
C SER A 140 -17.60 -25.10 -22.12
N LEU A 141 -16.42 -25.41 -21.58
CA LEU A 141 -15.55 -26.46 -22.09
C LEU A 141 -16.20 -27.85 -21.99
N LEU A 142 -16.87 -28.15 -20.87
CA LEU A 142 -17.56 -29.42 -20.67
C LEU A 142 -18.74 -29.64 -21.64
N LYS A 143 -19.34 -28.56 -22.12
CA LYS A 143 -20.45 -28.59 -23.09
C LYS A 143 -19.98 -28.84 -24.54
N ARG A 144 -18.66 -28.80 -24.82
CA ARG A 144 -18.11 -29.05 -26.17
C ARG A 144 -17.95 -30.55 -26.43
N SER A 145 -18.25 -30.98 -27.67
CA SER A 145 -18.09 -32.38 -28.11
C SER A 145 -16.65 -32.88 -28.13
N ASP A 146 -15.67 -31.97 -28.18
CA ASP A 146 -14.23 -32.26 -28.21
C ASP A 146 -13.52 -32.04 -26.86
N CYS A 147 -14.23 -31.52 -25.86
CA CYS A 147 -13.73 -31.20 -24.51
C CYS A 147 -12.33 -30.53 -24.43
N GLY A 148 -11.91 -29.82 -25.50
CA GLY A 148 -10.57 -29.24 -25.64
C GLY A 148 -9.48 -30.27 -25.98
N SER A 149 -9.11 -30.35 -27.26
CA SER A 149 -8.03 -31.21 -27.76
C SER A 149 -6.63 -30.84 -27.21
N SER A 150 -5.64 -31.73 -27.38
CA SER A 150 -4.30 -31.63 -26.77
C SER A 150 -3.55 -30.34 -27.13
N ALA A 151 -3.22 -29.55 -26.09
CA ALA A 151 -2.17 -28.54 -25.93
C ALA A 151 -1.95 -27.42 -26.99
N LYS A 152 -2.57 -27.44 -28.18
CA LYS A 152 -2.25 -26.48 -29.25
C LYS A 152 -3.39 -25.55 -29.70
N GLU A 153 -4.57 -25.61 -29.11
CA GLU A 153 -5.69 -24.71 -29.43
C GLU A 153 -6.08 -23.79 -28.26
N LYS A 154 -6.47 -22.54 -28.55
CA LYS A 154 -6.98 -21.58 -27.56
C LYS A 154 -8.27 -22.12 -26.93
N GLY A 155 -8.33 -22.15 -25.60
CA GLY A 155 -9.54 -22.55 -24.85
C GLY A 155 -9.60 -24.01 -24.41
N ASN A 156 -8.46 -24.70 -24.22
CA ASN A 156 -8.39 -26.02 -23.58
C ASN A 156 -8.19 -25.93 -22.06
N LEU A 157 -8.39 -27.04 -21.32
CA LEU A 157 -8.31 -27.04 -19.85
C LEU A 157 -6.94 -26.57 -19.32
N SER A 158 -5.84 -27.01 -19.93
CA SER A 158 -4.48 -26.58 -19.53
C SER A 158 -4.31 -25.06 -19.65
N SER A 159 -4.88 -24.42 -20.68
CA SER A 159 -4.85 -22.96 -20.83
C SER A 159 -5.71 -22.23 -19.79
N ILE A 160 -6.84 -22.82 -19.36
CA ILE A 160 -7.67 -22.26 -18.27
C ILE A 160 -6.88 -22.34 -16.95
N LEU A 161 -6.26 -23.49 -16.66
CA LEU A 161 -5.55 -23.73 -15.41
C LEU A 161 -4.21 -22.98 -15.31
N LEU A 162 -3.50 -22.77 -16.42
CA LEU A 162 -2.25 -21.97 -16.46
C LEU A 162 -2.49 -20.54 -15.94
N ASN A 163 -3.70 -20.01 -16.16
CA ASN A 163 -4.09 -18.68 -15.73
C ASN A 163 -4.66 -18.64 -14.30
N LEU A 164 -4.68 -19.77 -13.58
CA LEU A 164 -5.23 -19.88 -12.22
C LEU A 164 -4.14 -20.10 -11.16
N PRO A 165 -3.53 -19.03 -10.62
CA PRO A 165 -2.48 -19.14 -9.60
C PRO A 165 -2.95 -19.79 -8.28
N CYS A 166 -4.28 -19.87 -8.05
CA CYS A 166 -4.85 -20.51 -6.87
C CYS A 166 -4.68 -22.04 -6.87
N ILE A 167 -4.49 -22.68 -8.03
CA ILE A 167 -4.35 -24.13 -8.17
C ILE A 167 -3.06 -24.64 -7.53
N THR A 168 -1.92 -23.98 -7.81
CA THR A 168 -0.62 -24.36 -7.25
C THR A 168 -0.63 -24.28 -5.73
N GLY A 169 -1.19 -23.22 -5.16
CA GLY A 169 -1.30 -23.09 -3.71
C GLY A 169 -2.26 -24.10 -3.08
N ALA A 170 -3.38 -24.42 -3.75
CA ALA A 170 -4.31 -25.43 -3.26
C ALA A 170 -3.70 -26.85 -3.28
N LEU A 171 -2.87 -27.17 -4.28
CA LEU A 171 -2.07 -28.41 -4.31
C LEU A 171 -1.11 -28.48 -3.13
N MET A 172 -0.40 -27.39 -2.83
CA MET A 172 0.50 -27.35 -1.66
C MET A 172 -0.27 -27.56 -0.34
N VAL A 173 -1.41 -26.89 -0.16
CA VAL A 173 -2.28 -27.09 1.02
C VAL A 173 -2.73 -28.55 1.13
N ALA A 174 -3.16 -29.16 0.03
CA ALA A 174 -3.61 -30.55 0.00
C ALA A 174 -2.48 -31.53 0.35
N HIS A 175 -1.27 -31.28 -0.15
CA HIS A 175 -0.08 -32.08 0.18
C HIS A 175 0.31 -31.97 1.66
N VAL A 176 0.39 -30.76 2.20
CA VAL A 176 0.77 -30.53 3.59
C VAL A 176 -0.22 -31.16 4.57
N ILE A 177 -1.53 -30.97 4.33
CA ILE A 177 -2.56 -31.63 5.14
C ILE A 177 -2.43 -33.14 5.03
N GLY A 178 -2.20 -33.66 3.83
CA GLY A 178 -2.02 -35.08 3.58
C GLY A 178 -0.82 -35.68 4.33
N ASP A 179 0.30 -34.97 4.38
CA ASP A 179 1.51 -35.42 5.09
C ASP A 179 1.32 -35.34 6.62
N ILE A 180 0.58 -34.34 7.13
CA ILE A 180 0.22 -34.22 8.55
C ILE A 180 -0.65 -35.40 9.00
N ILE A 181 -1.62 -35.82 8.19
CA ILE A 181 -2.55 -36.89 8.57
C ILE A 181 -1.99 -38.30 8.38
N THR A 182 -0.97 -38.50 7.53
CA THR A 182 -0.33 -39.81 7.35
C THR A 182 0.90 -40.01 8.23
N GLY A 183 1.54 -38.93 8.69
CA GLY A 183 2.71 -39.01 9.57
C GLY A 183 3.97 -39.61 8.91
N ASP A 184 4.07 -39.59 7.58
CA ASP A 184 5.24 -40.11 6.86
C ASP A 184 6.49 -39.28 7.17
N THR A 185 7.36 -39.78 8.05
CA THR A 185 8.72 -39.30 8.33
C THR A 185 9.71 -40.06 7.45
N ALA A 186 10.41 -39.39 6.53
CA ALA A 186 11.66 -39.94 5.99
C ALA A 186 12.80 -39.42 6.86
N GLU A 187 13.44 -40.29 7.65
CA GLU A 187 14.69 -39.97 8.32
C GLU A 187 15.81 -39.84 7.26
N PRO A 188 16.64 -38.78 7.28
CA PRO A 188 17.83 -38.77 6.45
C PRO A 188 18.90 -39.66 7.11
N GLU A 189 19.38 -40.67 6.37
CA GLU A 189 20.57 -41.46 6.71
C GLU A 189 21.78 -40.53 6.92
N VAL A 190 22.30 -40.50 8.14
CA VAL A 190 23.60 -39.89 8.45
C VAL A 190 24.68 -40.93 8.20
N ILE A 191 25.40 -40.82 7.08
CA ILE A 191 26.64 -41.56 6.86
C ILE A 191 27.70 -40.96 7.80
N VAL A 192 27.99 -41.67 8.88
CA VAL A 192 29.09 -41.38 9.81
C VAL A 192 30.37 -41.97 9.25
N SER A 193 31.34 -41.14 8.87
CA SER A 193 32.74 -41.59 8.69
C SER A 193 33.56 -41.25 9.92
N THR A 194 34.13 -42.27 10.56
CA THR A 194 34.83 -42.25 11.86
C THR A 194 36.36 -42.01 11.76
N GLY A 195 36.85 -40.89 12.33
CA GLY A 195 38.14 -40.67 13.06
C GLY A 195 39.51 -40.89 12.37
N PRO A 196 40.69 -40.58 13.03
CA PRO A 196 40.89 -40.02 14.39
C PRO A 196 41.98 -38.89 14.59
N SER A 197 41.87 -38.15 15.72
CA SER A 197 42.88 -37.59 16.71
C SER A 197 44.26 -37.03 16.25
N VAL A 198 44.91 -35.96 16.76
CA VAL A 198 45.33 -35.50 18.12
C VAL A 198 45.85 -34.04 17.93
N GLY A 199 45.46 -32.99 18.68
CA GLY A 199 46.11 -32.48 19.90
C GLY A 199 47.43 -31.68 19.70
N GLY A 200 47.44 -30.39 20.08
CA GLY A 200 48.65 -29.69 20.57
C GLY A 200 49.03 -28.33 19.94
N LEU A 201 49.48 -27.41 20.81
CA LEU A 201 50.14 -26.11 20.57
C LEU A 201 49.27 -24.90 20.22
N LEU A 202 48.71 -24.23 21.23
CA LEU A 202 48.84 -22.76 21.40
C LEU A 202 48.61 -22.37 22.89
N ASP A 203 49.35 -23.03 23.78
CA ASP A 203 49.76 -22.46 25.07
C ASP A 203 51.05 -21.67 24.83
N SER A 204 50.96 -20.34 24.77
CA SER A 204 51.98 -19.38 25.25
C SER A 204 51.75 -18.01 24.63
N LEU A 205 51.17 -17.10 25.39
CA LEU A 205 51.78 -15.80 25.75
C LEU A 205 50.80 -15.03 26.64
N THR A 206 50.89 -15.33 27.93
CA THR A 206 50.45 -14.48 29.04
C THR A 206 51.38 -13.28 29.22
N GLY A 207 50.83 -12.08 29.44
CA GLY A 207 51.57 -10.89 29.87
C GLY A 207 50.67 -9.63 29.87
N SER A 208 49.70 -9.50 30.78
CA SER A 208 49.83 -8.86 32.11
C SER A 208 49.89 -7.32 32.08
N ILE A 209 48.78 -6.65 32.44
CA ILE A 209 48.71 -5.61 33.50
C ILE A 209 47.30 -5.69 34.16
N GLY A 210 47.26 -5.94 35.48
CA GLY A 210 46.06 -5.95 36.36
C GLY A 210 45.60 -4.53 36.77
N ILE A 211 44.66 -4.25 37.69
CA ILE A 211 44.18 -4.89 38.94
C ILE A 211 42.80 -4.23 39.26
N SER A 212 41.69 -4.91 39.58
CA SER A 212 41.22 -5.34 40.93
C SER A 212 39.81 -5.99 40.82
N ALA A 213 39.63 -7.29 41.06
CA ALA A 213 39.18 -7.99 42.29
C ALA A 213 37.70 -7.73 42.69
N ARG A 214 36.76 -8.66 42.96
CA ARG A 214 36.60 -10.15 43.11
C ARG A 214 35.08 -10.41 43.46
N PRO A 215 34.53 -11.62 43.77
CA PRO A 215 34.68 -13.01 43.28
C PRO A 215 33.35 -13.69 42.83
N LYS A 216 33.46 -14.84 42.12
CA LYS A 216 32.40 -15.87 41.91
C LYS A 216 32.14 -16.71 43.19
N PRO A 217 31.03 -17.47 43.28
CA PRO A 217 31.16 -18.95 43.22
C PRO A 217 30.02 -19.65 42.43
N ILE A 218 30.32 -20.61 41.54
CA ILE A 218 30.32 -22.10 41.73
C ILE A 218 28.91 -22.69 41.93
N ALA A 219 28.52 -23.55 40.99
CA ALA A 219 27.34 -24.41 41.05
C ALA A 219 27.68 -25.82 41.56
N ALA A 220 26.73 -26.44 42.28
CA ALA A 220 26.35 -27.86 42.32
C ALA A 220 25.33 -28.10 43.46
N PRO A 221 24.61 -29.23 43.55
CA PRO A 221 23.81 -29.94 42.55
C PRO A 221 22.36 -30.22 43.04
N VAL A 222 21.60 -30.92 42.21
CA VAL A 222 20.19 -31.34 42.34
C VAL A 222 19.91 -32.27 43.54
N ALA A 223 18.73 -32.11 44.15
CA ALA A 223 18.04 -33.17 44.90
C ALA A 223 16.51 -33.08 44.65
N ALA A 224 15.91 -34.21 44.26
CA ALA A 224 14.47 -34.41 44.15
C ALA A 224 13.85 -34.82 45.49
N PRO A 225 12.50 -34.85 45.61
CA PRO A 225 11.84 -35.86 46.42
C PRO A 225 10.90 -36.76 45.60
N THR A 226 10.97 -38.03 45.99
CA THR A 226 10.33 -39.25 45.55
C THR A 226 8.98 -39.51 46.26
N ALA A 227 8.11 -40.30 45.60
CA ALA A 227 7.44 -41.53 46.09
C ALA A 227 6.12 -41.75 45.29
N SER A 228 5.95 -42.70 44.36
CA SER A 228 6.07 -44.18 44.33
C SER A 228 4.86 -44.93 44.88
N ILE A 229 4.12 -45.68 44.03
CA ILE A 229 3.55 -47.02 44.36
C ILE A 229 3.58 -47.94 43.11
N SER A 230 4.44 -48.97 43.27
CA SER A 230 4.57 -50.35 42.75
C SER A 230 3.77 -50.97 41.59
N SER A 231 4.57 -51.67 40.78
CA SER A 231 4.42 -52.71 39.74
C SER A 231 3.76 -54.06 40.19
N PRO A 232 3.59 -55.09 39.30
CA PRO A 232 4.71 -55.98 38.94
C PRO A 232 4.77 -56.53 37.48
N VAL A 233 6.01 -56.54 36.96
CA VAL A 233 6.79 -57.63 36.29
C VAL A 233 6.10 -58.67 35.37
N GLY A 234 6.65 -58.83 34.15
CA GLY A 234 6.62 -60.06 33.34
C GLY A 234 7.22 -59.86 31.93
N ALA A 235 8.30 -60.59 31.60
CA ALA A 235 9.04 -60.55 30.33
C ALA A 235 8.50 -61.56 29.28
N PRO A 236 9.19 -61.83 28.15
CA PRO A 236 9.00 -61.28 26.80
C PRO A 236 8.39 -62.30 25.80
N GLN A 237 7.60 -61.87 24.80
CA GLN A 237 7.47 -62.62 23.52
C GLN A 237 6.68 -61.89 22.39
N SER A 238 7.30 -61.92 21.21
CA SER A 238 6.78 -62.05 19.83
C SER A 238 5.66 -61.16 19.28
N GLU A 239 6.00 -60.59 18.13
CA GLU A 239 5.18 -60.01 17.06
C GLU A 239 3.70 -60.46 16.97
N SER A 240 2.81 -59.49 16.76
CA SER A 240 1.76 -59.63 15.75
C SER A 240 1.40 -58.27 15.14
N LEU A 241 1.60 -58.16 13.83
CA LEU A 241 0.99 -57.14 12.99
C LEU A 241 -0.54 -57.15 13.18
N LYS A 242 -1.09 -56.07 13.71
CA LYS A 242 -2.48 -55.68 13.48
C LYS A 242 -2.49 -54.24 12.98
N GLY A 243 -2.67 -54.10 11.67
CA GLY A 243 -2.89 -52.85 10.97
C GLY A 243 -4.21 -52.21 11.37
N GLY A 244 -4.21 -51.46 12.46
CA GLY A 244 -5.21 -50.45 12.76
C GLY A 244 -4.60 -49.08 12.50
N MET A 245 -5.07 -48.37 11.47
CA MET A 245 -4.68 -46.98 11.23
C MET A 245 -5.11 -46.13 12.43
N ARG A 246 -4.15 -45.45 13.10
CA ARG A 246 -4.52 -44.43 14.09
C ARG A 246 -5.30 -43.32 13.38
N PRO A 247 -6.48 -42.90 13.87
CA PRO A 247 -7.13 -41.69 13.41
C PRO A 247 -6.17 -40.51 13.61
N PHE A 248 -6.01 -39.66 12.60
CA PHE A 248 -5.26 -38.42 12.79
C PHE A 248 -5.99 -37.54 13.81
N ASP A 249 -5.24 -36.79 14.62
CA ASP A 249 -5.81 -35.92 15.63
C ASP A 249 -6.52 -34.74 14.96
N LYS A 250 -7.87 -34.74 15.02
CA LYS A 250 -8.71 -33.72 14.39
C LYS A 250 -8.55 -32.36 15.04
N ASP A 251 -8.24 -32.31 16.33
CA ASP A 251 -8.07 -31.07 17.07
C ASP A 251 -6.69 -30.48 16.78
N LEU A 252 -5.65 -31.31 16.68
CA LEU A 252 -4.34 -30.91 16.19
C LEU A 252 -4.41 -30.35 14.75
N LEU A 253 -5.09 -31.06 13.84
CA LEU A 253 -5.27 -30.60 12.47
C LEU A 253 -6.09 -29.30 12.42
N ARG A 254 -7.14 -29.18 13.23
CA ARG A 254 -7.94 -27.95 13.32
C ARG A 254 -7.08 -26.78 13.81
N ASN A 255 -6.27 -26.99 14.86
CA ASN A 255 -5.37 -25.97 15.40
C ASN A 255 -4.30 -25.58 14.39
N PHE A 256 -3.74 -26.54 13.66
CA PHE A 256 -2.82 -26.28 12.56
C PHE A 256 -3.47 -25.42 11.48
N ILE A 257 -4.67 -25.79 10.99
CA ILE A 257 -5.39 -25.02 9.97
C ILE A 257 -5.75 -23.62 10.47
N LEU A 258 -6.12 -23.47 11.75
CA LEU A 258 -6.40 -22.19 12.38
C LEU A 258 -5.16 -21.29 12.50
N GLY A 259 -3.99 -21.86 12.80
CA GLY A 259 -2.73 -21.12 12.84
C GLY A 259 -2.19 -20.80 11.46
N ALA A 260 -2.18 -21.79 10.56
CA ALA A 260 -1.56 -21.67 9.24
C ALA A 260 -2.43 -20.94 8.21
N MET A 261 -3.76 -21.00 8.31
CA MET A 261 -4.68 -20.32 7.37
C MET A 261 -6.00 -19.88 8.05
N PRO A 262 -5.96 -19.00 9.07
CA PRO A 262 -7.12 -18.65 9.89
C PRO A 262 -8.35 -18.17 9.10
N PHE A 263 -8.13 -17.50 7.96
CA PHE A 263 -9.19 -16.96 7.09
C PHE A 263 -9.25 -17.64 5.72
N GLY A 264 -8.69 -18.84 5.59
CA GLY A 264 -8.66 -19.59 4.33
C GLY A 264 -7.54 -19.19 3.39
N THR A 265 -6.76 -18.15 3.72
CA THR A 265 -5.52 -17.82 3.01
C THR A 265 -4.33 -18.34 3.84
N PRO A 266 -3.49 -19.25 3.30
CA PRO A 266 -2.27 -19.69 3.95
C PRO A 266 -1.34 -18.51 4.25
N GLN A 267 -0.89 -18.44 5.51
CA GLN A 267 0.01 -17.40 6.01
C GLN A 267 1.47 -17.67 5.61
N ASP A 268 1.82 -18.95 5.46
CA ASP A 268 3.14 -19.39 5.04
C ASP A 268 3.01 -20.59 4.10
N LEU A 269 3.42 -20.40 2.85
CA LEU A 269 3.51 -21.47 1.84
C LEU A 269 4.96 -21.97 1.69
N ASN A 270 5.89 -21.51 2.53
CA ASN A 270 7.28 -21.94 2.49
C ASN A 270 7.40 -23.39 3.00
N TYR A 271 7.76 -24.28 2.07
CA TYR A 271 7.90 -25.71 2.33
C TYR A 271 8.88 -26.03 3.47
N ALA A 272 9.94 -25.23 3.67
CA ALA A 272 10.93 -25.46 4.72
C ALA A 272 10.38 -25.21 6.13
N ASN A 273 9.57 -24.16 6.31
CA ASN A 273 8.93 -23.84 7.60
C ASN A 273 7.87 -24.88 7.98
N VAL A 274 7.09 -25.31 6.98
CA VAL A 274 6.11 -26.40 7.14
C VAL A 274 6.80 -27.73 7.47
N THR A 275 7.97 -27.99 6.88
CA THR A 275 8.78 -29.17 7.18
C THR A 275 9.35 -29.13 8.61
N SER A 276 9.68 -27.95 9.14
CA SER A 276 10.17 -27.79 10.52
C SER A 276 9.10 -28.11 11.58
N VAL A 277 7.86 -27.66 11.36
CA VAL A 277 6.71 -27.99 12.22
C VAL A 277 6.39 -29.49 12.17
N ARG A 278 6.65 -30.15 11.03
CA ARG A 278 6.52 -31.59 10.82
C ARG A 278 7.55 -32.41 11.62
N THR A 279 8.80 -31.93 11.78
CA THR A 279 9.87 -32.71 12.43
C THR A 279 9.77 -32.74 13.95
N THR A 280 9.19 -31.70 14.57
CA THR A 280 9.22 -31.52 16.03
C THR A 280 7.90 -31.90 16.71
N GLY A 281 6.80 -31.97 15.98
CA GLY A 281 5.45 -32.15 16.53
C GLY A 281 5.05 -31.00 17.47
N PHE A 282 3.75 -30.88 17.75
CA PHE A 282 3.28 -30.01 18.83
C PHE A 282 3.25 -30.81 20.13
N SER A 283 4.35 -30.83 20.89
CA SER A 283 4.38 -31.45 22.22
C SER A 283 3.58 -30.60 23.23
N ALA A 284 2.86 -31.26 24.14
CA ALA A 284 2.02 -30.64 25.17
C ALA A 284 2.79 -30.11 26.40
N ASP A 285 4.12 -30.07 26.34
CA ASP A 285 4.96 -29.38 27.34
C ASP A 285 5.18 -27.91 26.93
N PRO A 286 5.29 -26.99 27.90
CA PRO A 286 5.33 -25.56 27.62
C PRO A 286 6.50 -25.22 26.69
N LEU A 287 6.16 -24.54 25.60
CA LEU A 287 7.11 -24.00 24.63
C LEU A 287 8.28 -23.31 25.35
N PRO A 288 9.54 -23.50 24.90
CA PRO A 288 10.69 -22.78 25.42
C PRO A 288 10.40 -21.27 25.46
N THR A 289 10.78 -20.64 26.57
CA THR A 289 10.41 -19.28 27.01
C THR A 289 10.83 -18.11 26.11
N ASP A 290 11.22 -18.36 24.86
CA ASP A 290 11.34 -17.33 23.83
C ASP A 290 10.12 -17.39 22.91
N GLN A 291 8.99 -16.88 23.41
CA GLN A 291 7.85 -16.56 22.56
C GLN A 291 8.31 -15.54 21.51
N LYS A 292 8.52 -15.98 20.26
CA LYS A 292 8.62 -15.08 19.12
C LYS A 292 7.32 -14.29 19.07
N GLN A 293 7.43 -13.00 19.37
CA GLN A 293 6.30 -12.08 19.36
C GLN A 293 5.70 -12.06 17.94
N PRO A 294 4.37 -12.12 17.79
CA PRO A 294 3.77 -12.06 16.47
C PRO A 294 4.12 -10.71 15.82
N ALA A 295 4.33 -10.69 14.50
CA ALA A 295 4.79 -9.49 13.79
C ALA A 295 3.89 -8.24 13.99
N TRP A 296 2.61 -8.45 14.34
CA TRP A 296 1.65 -7.39 14.66
C TRP A 296 1.72 -6.88 16.12
N LYS A 297 2.56 -7.48 16.97
CA LYS A 297 2.85 -7.06 18.36
C LYS A 297 4.36 -7.18 18.66
N PRO A 298 5.21 -6.40 17.98
CA PRO A 298 6.68 -6.50 18.04
C PRO A 298 7.28 -6.03 19.38
N TYR A 299 6.46 -5.43 20.25
CA TYR A 299 6.82 -5.08 21.62
C TYR A 299 5.69 -5.52 22.55
N LEU A 300 6.04 -5.95 23.77
CA LEU A 300 5.05 -6.19 24.81
C LEU A 300 4.75 -4.89 25.56
N TYR A 301 3.46 -4.58 25.74
CA TYR A 301 3.04 -3.45 26.57
C TYR A 301 3.48 -3.69 28.02
N LYS A 302 4.01 -2.63 28.66
CA LYS A 302 4.37 -2.58 30.09
C LYS A 302 3.72 -1.33 30.69
N GLY A 303 2.82 -1.49 31.66
CA GLY A 303 2.12 -0.33 32.22
C GLY A 303 0.73 -0.65 32.79
N ARG A 304 -0.05 0.42 33.04
CA ARG A 304 -1.40 0.29 33.62
C ARG A 304 -2.36 -0.33 32.61
N GLN A 305 -2.85 -1.52 32.93
CA GLN A 305 -3.66 -2.29 32.00
C GLN A 305 -5.06 -1.71 31.81
N ARG A 306 -5.57 -1.63 30.57
CA ARG A 306 -6.94 -1.20 30.22
C ARG A 306 -7.34 -1.63 28.81
N THR A 307 -8.64 -1.76 28.56
CA THR A 307 -9.19 -2.02 27.22
C THR A 307 -10.24 -0.97 26.86
N LEU A 308 -10.12 -0.41 25.67
CA LEU A 308 -10.98 0.65 25.15
C LEU A 308 -11.61 0.18 23.85
N PHE A 309 -12.93 0.16 23.82
CA PHE A 309 -13.72 -0.03 22.60
C PHE A 309 -14.34 1.28 22.17
N SER A 310 -14.39 1.53 20.86
CA SER A 310 -15.16 2.64 20.32
C SER A 310 -15.89 2.26 19.05
N SER A 311 -17.13 2.69 18.91
CA SER A 311 -17.89 2.54 17.68
C SER A 311 -17.95 3.86 16.91
N LEU A 312 -17.80 3.76 15.59
CA LEU A 312 -18.12 4.83 14.66
C LEU A 312 -19.14 4.30 13.67
N GLU A 313 -20.24 5.02 13.48
CA GLU A 313 -21.24 4.72 12.47
C GLU A 313 -21.39 5.90 11.52
N THR A 314 -21.57 5.56 10.25
CA THR A 314 -21.87 6.47 9.15
C THR A 314 -23.26 6.13 8.65
N LEU A 315 -24.18 7.09 8.77
CA LEU A 315 -25.52 7.00 8.21
C LEU A 315 -25.50 7.60 6.80
N ASN A 316 -25.73 6.77 5.78
CA ASN A 316 -26.03 7.24 4.43
C ASN A 316 -27.54 7.30 4.30
N ALA A 317 -28.08 8.51 4.10
CA ALA A 317 -29.51 8.72 3.94
C ALA A 317 -29.79 9.59 2.70
N ALA A 318 -30.81 9.22 1.92
CA ALA A 318 -31.43 10.08 0.91
C ALA A 318 -32.88 10.31 1.34
N LEU A 319 -33.21 11.55 1.66
CA LEU A 319 -34.54 11.95 2.11
C LEU A 319 -35.21 12.72 0.98
N TYR A 320 -36.32 12.19 0.46
CA TYR A 320 -36.97 12.72 -0.75
C TYR A 320 -38.11 13.69 -0.44
N ASP A 321 -38.55 13.78 0.83
CA ASP A 321 -39.60 14.70 1.32
C ASP A 321 -40.85 14.72 0.42
N ARG A 322 -41.21 13.53 -0.06
CA ARG A 322 -42.27 13.28 -1.05
C ARG A 322 -42.98 12.00 -0.68
N ASP A 323 -44.30 12.05 -0.53
CA ASP A 323 -45.12 10.89 -0.15
C ASP A 323 -45.03 9.74 -1.17
N ASP A 324 -44.63 10.02 -2.41
CA ASP A 324 -44.52 9.05 -3.51
C ASP A 324 -43.12 8.45 -3.68
N VAL A 325 -42.10 8.92 -2.97
CA VAL A 325 -40.72 8.43 -3.06
C VAL A 325 -40.21 8.04 -1.68
N GLN A 326 -39.90 6.75 -1.49
CA GLN A 326 -39.42 6.25 -0.20
C GLN A 326 -37.99 6.73 0.10
N ASP A 327 -37.78 7.26 1.30
CA ASP A 327 -36.46 7.57 1.84
C ASP A 327 -35.55 6.34 1.87
N PHE A 328 -34.29 6.51 1.48
CA PHE A 328 -33.27 5.46 1.56
C PHE A 328 -32.37 5.69 2.76
N LEU A 329 -32.18 4.66 3.60
CA LEU A 329 -31.30 4.71 4.77
C LEU A 329 -30.42 3.47 4.86
N SER A 330 -29.12 3.66 5.05
CA SER A 330 -28.17 2.59 5.38
C SER A 330 -27.15 3.06 6.40
N VAL A 331 -26.82 2.18 7.34
CA VAL A 331 -25.77 2.44 8.34
C VAL A 331 -24.58 1.57 7.99
N SER A 332 -23.39 2.15 7.87
CA SER A 332 -22.14 1.42 7.94
C SER A 332 -21.42 1.78 9.24
N GLY A 333 -20.82 0.81 9.90
CA GLY A 333 -20.14 1.04 11.16
C GLY A 333 -18.83 0.31 11.28
N GLN A 334 -18.00 0.78 12.19
CA GLN A 334 -16.76 0.13 12.58
C GLN A 334 -16.63 0.10 14.09
N VAL A 335 -16.07 -0.98 14.62
CA VAL A 335 -15.66 -1.09 16.02
C VAL A 335 -14.14 -1.02 16.06
N THR A 336 -13.59 -0.09 16.82
CA THR A 336 -12.15 0.07 17.07
C THR A 336 -11.84 -0.42 18.48
N CYS A 337 -10.72 -1.12 18.64
CA CYS A 337 -10.20 -1.59 19.91
C CYS A 337 -8.82 -1.00 20.17
N ARG A 338 -8.55 -0.65 21.44
CA ARG A 338 -7.21 -0.39 21.98
C ARG A 338 -7.08 -1.15 23.27
N ALA A 339 -6.19 -2.14 23.28
CA ALA A 339 -5.92 -2.94 24.47
C ALA A 339 -4.49 -2.68 24.94
N GLU A 340 -4.37 -2.03 26.07
CA GLU A 340 -3.12 -1.85 26.80
C GLU A 340 -3.03 -2.99 27.80
N LEU A 341 -2.63 -4.19 27.35
CA LEU A 341 -2.58 -5.39 28.17
C LEU A 341 -1.19 -6.02 28.10
N GLU A 342 -0.68 -6.45 29.24
CA GLU A 342 0.65 -7.09 29.35
C GLU A 342 0.62 -8.50 28.75
N GLY A 343 1.71 -8.91 28.11
CA GLY A 343 1.83 -10.23 27.47
C GLY A 343 1.01 -10.38 26.18
N LEU A 344 0.53 -11.60 25.91
CA LEU A 344 -0.28 -11.96 24.74
C LEU A 344 -1.68 -12.48 25.18
N PRO A 345 -2.54 -11.65 25.78
CA PRO A 345 -3.83 -12.12 26.25
C PRO A 345 -4.86 -12.21 25.12
N ASP A 346 -5.74 -13.21 25.22
CA ASP A 346 -6.94 -13.31 24.40
C ASP A 346 -8.06 -12.45 25.00
N VAL A 347 -8.68 -11.63 24.17
CA VAL A 347 -9.86 -10.83 24.52
C VAL A 347 -11.07 -11.47 23.87
N SER A 348 -12.05 -11.86 24.68
CA SER A 348 -13.36 -12.33 24.24
C SER A 348 -14.39 -11.23 24.44
N LEU A 349 -14.93 -10.74 23.32
CA LEU A 349 -15.91 -9.66 23.21
C LEU A 349 -17.26 -10.23 22.71
N PRO A 350 -18.26 -10.34 23.59
CA PRO A 350 -19.63 -10.64 23.18
C PRO A 350 -20.28 -9.44 22.50
N LEU A 351 -20.78 -9.64 21.28
CA LEU A 351 -21.63 -8.71 20.54
C LEU A 351 -23.08 -9.16 20.63
N SER A 352 -24.02 -8.22 20.81
CA SER A 352 -25.46 -8.49 20.82
C SER A 352 -26.21 -7.53 19.88
N GLY A 353 -27.38 -7.95 19.38
CA GLY A 353 -28.24 -7.13 18.50
C GLY A 353 -28.01 -7.31 17.00
N LEU A 354 -27.21 -8.32 16.60
CA LEU A 354 -26.81 -8.54 15.20
C LEU A 354 -27.96 -8.99 14.29
N LYS A 355 -28.82 -9.91 14.75
CA LYS A 355 -30.00 -10.39 14.03
C LYS A 355 -31.16 -9.40 14.14
N ALA A 356 -31.41 -8.85 15.34
CA ALA A 356 -32.51 -7.92 15.56
C ALA A 356 -32.39 -6.64 14.70
N ALA A 357 -31.16 -6.26 14.35
CA ALA A 357 -30.90 -5.07 13.56
C ALA A 357 -30.29 -5.35 12.18
N HIS A 358 -30.41 -6.58 11.67
CA HIS A 358 -29.94 -6.99 10.34
C HIS A 358 -28.49 -6.54 10.06
N VAL A 359 -27.61 -6.68 11.04
CA VAL A 359 -26.21 -6.28 10.94
C VAL A 359 -25.45 -7.31 10.12
N GLU A 360 -25.02 -6.90 8.94
CA GLU A 360 -24.11 -7.62 8.07
C GLU A 360 -22.66 -7.18 8.32
N VAL A 361 -21.87 -8.05 8.93
CA VAL A 361 -20.44 -7.79 9.07
C VAL A 361 -19.75 -7.87 7.70
N SER A 362 -19.08 -6.80 7.30
CA SER A 362 -18.36 -6.71 6.02
C SER A 362 -16.92 -7.23 6.16
N SER A 363 -16.26 -6.98 7.28
CA SER A 363 -14.92 -7.51 7.57
C SER A 363 -14.59 -7.53 9.06
N PHE A 364 -13.66 -8.40 9.45
CA PHE A 364 -13.02 -8.40 10.77
C PHE A 364 -11.52 -8.10 10.60
N HIS A 365 -10.89 -7.58 11.65
CA HIS A 365 -9.44 -7.50 11.74
C HIS A 365 -8.80 -8.89 11.67
N HIS A 366 -7.59 -8.99 11.15
CA HIS A 366 -6.87 -10.26 11.00
C HIS A 366 -6.57 -11.00 12.31
N CYS A 367 -6.67 -10.35 13.46
CA CYS A 367 -6.49 -11.01 14.75
C CYS A 367 -7.78 -11.62 15.33
N VAL A 368 -8.92 -11.46 14.64
CA VAL A 368 -10.25 -11.79 15.17
C VAL A 368 -10.77 -13.13 14.66
N GLN A 369 -11.24 -13.93 15.62
CA GLN A 369 -12.02 -15.14 15.39
C GLN A 369 -13.46 -14.85 15.83
N ALA A 370 -14.40 -14.88 14.89
CA ALA A 370 -15.81 -14.69 15.17
C ALA A 370 -16.53 -16.04 15.29
N SER A 371 -17.31 -16.25 16.35
CA SER A 371 -18.18 -17.42 16.48
C SER A 371 -19.30 -17.39 15.43
N GLU A 372 -19.94 -18.54 15.17
CA GLU A 372 -21.20 -18.49 14.45
C GLU A 372 -22.25 -17.73 15.28
N PRO A 373 -23.11 -16.89 14.66
CA PRO A 373 -24.13 -16.14 15.40
C PRO A 373 -25.21 -17.08 15.97
N THR A 374 -25.39 -17.08 17.28
CA THR A 374 -26.45 -17.85 17.97
C THR A 374 -27.45 -16.89 18.61
N ASN A 375 -28.75 -17.00 18.28
CA ASN A 375 -29.84 -16.22 18.90
C ASN A 375 -29.49 -14.75 19.23
N ASP A 376 -29.05 -13.99 18.21
CA ASP A 376 -28.75 -12.55 18.29
C ASP A 376 -27.44 -12.16 19.00
N LYS A 377 -26.60 -13.14 19.34
CA LYS A 377 -25.27 -12.95 19.92
C LYS A 377 -24.17 -13.56 19.07
N GLN A 378 -23.02 -12.89 19.02
CA GLN A 378 -21.81 -13.39 18.40
C GLN A 378 -20.61 -13.02 19.27
N THR A 379 -19.72 -13.96 19.55
CA THR A 379 -18.52 -13.69 20.34
C THR A 379 -17.32 -13.53 19.43
N LEU A 380 -16.58 -12.45 19.59
CA LEU A 380 -15.30 -12.21 18.93
C LEU A 380 -14.17 -12.54 19.90
N ILE A 381 -13.28 -13.46 19.53
CA ILE A 381 -12.09 -13.80 20.29
C ILE A 381 -10.87 -13.31 19.51
N PHE A 382 -10.00 -12.54 20.13
CA PHE A 382 -8.84 -11.96 19.43
C PHE A 382 -7.70 -11.63 20.37
N GLN A 383 -6.48 -11.68 19.85
CA GLN A 383 -5.32 -11.13 20.54
C GLN A 383 -5.07 -9.71 20.02
N PRO A 384 -5.15 -8.67 20.87
CA PRO A 384 -5.13 -7.29 20.40
C PRO A 384 -3.70 -6.82 20.05
N PRO A 385 -3.51 -6.24 18.84
CA PRO A 385 -2.31 -5.47 18.49
C PRO A 385 -2.07 -4.27 19.42
N LEU A 386 -0.86 -3.72 19.36
CA LEU A 386 -0.56 -2.45 20.03
C LEU A 386 -1.26 -1.28 19.35
N GLY A 387 -1.74 -0.33 20.16
CA GLY A 387 -2.37 0.89 19.66
C GLY A 387 -3.86 0.72 19.34
N ASN A 388 -4.40 1.68 18.59
CA ASN A 388 -5.79 1.63 18.11
C ASN A 388 -5.84 0.82 16.81
N PHE A 389 -6.75 -0.13 16.70
CA PHE A 389 -6.98 -0.86 15.46
C PHE A 389 -8.48 -1.10 15.24
N VAL A 390 -8.90 -1.17 13.98
CA VAL A 390 -10.29 -1.47 13.64
C VAL A 390 -10.52 -2.96 13.78
N LEU A 391 -11.37 -3.35 14.74
CA LEU A 391 -11.74 -4.72 15.07
C LEU A 391 -12.68 -5.33 14.04
N MET A 392 -13.68 -4.58 13.57
CA MET A 392 -14.63 -5.02 12.55
C MET A 392 -15.26 -3.85 11.82
N HIS A 393 -15.69 -4.09 10.58
CA HIS A 393 -16.60 -3.24 9.82
C HIS A 393 -17.92 -3.98 9.59
N TYR A 394 -19.03 -3.26 9.65
CA TYR A 394 -20.36 -3.81 9.45
C TYR A 394 -21.25 -2.84 8.70
N GLN A 395 -22.35 -3.35 8.18
CA GLN A 395 -23.43 -2.60 7.58
C GLN A 395 -24.74 -3.09 8.18
N ALA A 396 -25.73 -2.21 8.34
CA ALA A 396 -27.03 -2.57 8.90
C ALA A 396 -28.14 -1.77 8.23
N SER A 397 -29.34 -2.34 8.18
CA SER A 397 -30.54 -1.57 7.84
C SER A 397 -30.90 -0.68 9.03
N CYS A 398 -31.08 0.62 8.78
CA CYS A 398 -31.48 1.55 9.83
C CYS A 398 -32.99 1.41 10.07
N ASN A 399 -33.38 0.81 11.20
CA ASN A 399 -34.79 0.72 11.61
C ASN A 399 -35.29 1.98 12.35
N MET A 400 -34.40 2.97 12.49
CA MET A 400 -34.68 4.25 13.14
C MET A 400 -34.69 5.36 12.09
N ASP A 401 -35.54 6.36 12.31
CA ASP A 401 -35.52 7.60 11.56
C ASP A 401 -34.18 8.34 11.73
N PRO A 402 -33.71 9.09 10.72
CA PRO A 402 -32.49 9.88 10.85
C PRO A 402 -32.54 10.81 12.08
N PRO A 403 -31.43 10.94 12.83
CA PRO A 403 -31.39 11.75 14.05
C PRO A 403 -31.52 13.26 13.78
N VAL A 404 -31.31 13.66 12.54
CA VAL A 404 -31.54 15.02 12.03
C VAL A 404 -32.31 14.90 10.73
N LYS A 405 -33.53 15.44 10.71
CA LYS A 405 -34.37 15.58 9.51
C LYS A 405 -34.62 17.06 9.24
N GLY A 406 -34.90 17.42 8.01
CA GLY A 406 -35.28 18.79 7.68
C GLY A 406 -34.80 19.24 6.32
N PHE A 407 -35.03 20.51 6.02
CA PHE A 407 -34.64 21.11 4.75
C PHE A 407 -33.79 22.36 4.95
N TYR A 408 -33.07 22.67 3.88
CA TYR A 408 -32.27 23.87 3.74
C TYR A 408 -32.60 24.53 2.40
N GLN A 409 -32.76 25.84 2.41
CA GLN A 409 -32.90 26.67 1.22
C GLN A 409 -31.89 27.81 1.28
N LEU A 410 -31.25 28.09 0.16
CA LEU A 410 -30.42 29.29 -0.04
C LEU A 410 -30.74 29.87 -1.41
N SER A 411 -31.08 31.14 -1.43
CA SER A 411 -31.34 31.92 -2.62
C SER A 411 -30.47 33.16 -2.62
N MET A 412 -29.82 33.46 -3.74
CA MET A 412 -29.12 34.73 -3.89
C MET A 412 -30.15 35.86 -4.06
N VAL A 413 -30.00 36.93 -3.27
CA VAL A 413 -30.81 38.15 -3.33
C VAL A 413 -30.11 39.21 -4.20
N SER A 414 -28.77 39.24 -4.17
CA SER A 414 -27.92 40.02 -5.07
C SER A 414 -26.59 39.30 -5.29
N GLU A 415 -25.68 39.86 -6.09
CA GLU A 415 -24.34 39.28 -6.30
C GLU A 415 -23.64 38.95 -4.97
N ASN A 416 -23.72 39.84 -3.98
CA ASN A 416 -22.99 39.71 -2.71
C ASN A 416 -23.89 39.40 -1.50
N GLU A 417 -25.16 39.04 -1.70
CA GLU A 417 -26.11 38.79 -0.61
C GLU A 417 -26.97 37.56 -0.89
N GLY A 418 -27.01 36.59 0.03
CA GLY A 418 -27.85 35.41 -0.06
C GLY A 418 -28.79 35.28 1.14
N ALA A 419 -30.06 34.94 0.90
CA ALA A 419 -31.03 34.60 1.93
C ALA A 419 -31.08 33.09 2.13
N PHE A 420 -31.08 32.63 3.38
CA PHE A 420 -31.12 31.22 3.72
C PHE A 420 -32.18 30.89 4.76
N LEU A 421 -32.63 29.64 4.75
CA LEU A 421 -33.55 29.05 5.72
C LEU A 421 -33.14 27.61 6.01
N PHE A 422 -32.92 27.32 7.28
CA PHE A 422 -32.87 25.97 7.84
C PHE A 422 -34.14 25.71 8.63
N LYS A 423 -34.72 24.53 8.43
CA LYS A 423 -35.74 23.98 9.32
C LYS A 423 -35.41 22.52 9.61
N LEU A 424 -34.95 22.25 10.82
CA LEU A 424 -34.45 20.96 11.26
C LEU A 424 -35.30 20.40 12.41
N ARG A 425 -35.52 19.09 12.42
CA ARG A 425 -36.02 18.32 13.56
C ARG A 425 -34.93 17.39 14.04
N LEU A 426 -34.59 17.49 15.32
CA LEU A 426 -33.56 16.69 15.97
C LEU A 426 -34.22 15.65 16.88
N MET A 427 -33.70 14.42 16.84
CA MET A 427 -34.05 13.33 17.76
C MET A 427 -35.54 12.94 17.79
N GLU A 428 -36.27 13.13 16.68
CA GLU A 428 -37.66 12.68 16.54
C GLU A 428 -37.74 11.15 16.60
N GLY A 429 -38.57 10.60 17.50
CA GLY A 429 -38.70 9.15 17.70
C GLY A 429 -37.63 8.50 18.60
N TYR A 430 -36.56 9.22 18.98
CA TYR A 430 -35.50 8.69 19.86
C TYR A 430 -35.91 8.73 21.34
N LYS A 431 -35.78 7.59 22.02
CA LYS A 431 -36.08 7.41 23.46
C LYS A 431 -34.80 7.16 24.27
N SER A 432 -34.89 7.23 25.61
CA SER A 432 -33.78 6.82 26.50
C SER A 432 -33.30 5.40 26.15
N PRO A 433 -31.99 5.12 26.09
CA PRO A 433 -30.86 5.92 26.60
C PRO A 433 -30.19 6.91 25.61
N PHE A 434 -30.73 7.13 24.41
CA PHE A 434 -30.09 8.00 23.41
C PHE A 434 -30.06 9.48 23.85
N LEU A 435 -28.87 10.08 23.81
CA LEU A 435 -28.60 11.47 24.19
C LEU A 435 -27.76 12.15 23.10
N MET A 436 -28.25 13.25 22.52
CA MET A 436 -27.45 14.08 21.62
C MET A 436 -26.66 15.11 22.44
N GLU A 437 -25.33 14.94 22.51
CA GLU A 437 -24.43 15.83 23.27
C GLU A 437 -23.98 17.06 22.46
N PHE A 438 -24.01 16.96 21.13
CA PHE A 438 -23.49 17.97 20.23
C PHE A 438 -24.26 17.93 18.91
N CYS A 439 -24.59 19.10 18.36
CA CYS A 439 -25.12 19.27 17.01
C CYS A 439 -24.77 20.66 16.50
N MET A 440 -24.13 20.73 15.33
CA MET A 440 -23.68 21.96 14.69
C MET A 440 -23.89 21.88 13.19
N VAL A 441 -24.43 22.95 12.61
CA VAL A 441 -24.56 23.16 11.18
C VAL A 441 -23.46 24.10 10.73
N THR A 442 -22.69 23.73 9.72
CA THR A 442 -21.69 24.58 9.07
C THR A 442 -22.14 24.87 7.65
N MET A 443 -22.23 26.14 7.30
CA MET A 443 -22.48 26.61 5.93
C MET A 443 -21.16 27.08 5.34
N PRO A 444 -20.48 26.27 4.51
CA PRO A 444 -19.22 26.69 3.90
C PRO A 444 -19.46 27.57 2.67
N PHE A 445 -18.61 28.58 2.50
CA PHE A 445 -18.53 29.44 1.33
C PHE A 445 -17.07 29.47 0.81
N PRO A 446 -16.57 28.36 0.23
CA PRO A 446 -15.13 28.21 -0.05
C PRO A 446 -14.55 29.26 -1.00
N ARG A 447 -15.38 29.81 -1.89
CA ARG A 447 -15.00 30.80 -2.90
C ARG A 447 -15.32 32.24 -2.51
N ARG A 448 -15.97 32.47 -1.35
CA ARG A 448 -16.47 33.80 -0.95
C ARG A 448 -16.17 34.10 0.51
N ARG A 449 -15.69 35.31 0.78
CA ARG A 449 -15.43 35.76 2.14
C ARG A 449 -16.72 36.32 2.75
N VAL A 450 -17.11 35.81 3.90
CA VAL A 450 -18.30 36.26 4.62
C VAL A 450 -17.99 37.59 5.31
N ALA A 451 -18.71 38.66 4.94
CA ALA A 451 -18.57 39.98 5.54
C ALA A 451 -19.43 40.11 6.80
N SER A 452 -20.68 39.65 6.72
CA SER A 452 -21.60 39.61 7.85
C SER A 452 -22.75 38.64 7.61
N TYR A 453 -23.52 38.36 8.65
CA TYR A 453 -24.80 37.67 8.56
C TYR A 453 -25.83 38.42 9.40
N ASP A 454 -27.10 38.33 9.01
CA ASP A 454 -28.24 38.86 9.75
C ASP A 454 -29.30 37.75 9.86
N GLY A 455 -29.60 37.32 11.08
CA GLY A 455 -30.55 36.24 11.31
C GLY A 455 -30.48 35.72 12.75
N ASN A 456 -31.63 35.37 13.30
CA ASN A 456 -31.75 34.86 14.66
C ASN A 456 -32.18 33.40 14.63
N PRO A 457 -31.34 32.46 15.09
CA PRO A 457 -31.77 31.07 15.22
C PRO A 457 -32.80 30.95 16.35
N SER A 458 -33.75 30.04 16.18
CA SER A 458 -34.72 29.68 17.23
C SER A 458 -34.09 29.07 18.48
N VAL A 459 -32.92 28.42 18.32
CA VAL A 459 -32.18 27.73 19.39
C VAL A 459 -30.69 27.72 19.08
N GLY A 460 -29.86 27.71 20.12
CA GLY A 460 -28.41 27.62 19.99
C GLY A 460 -27.73 28.97 19.74
N THR A 461 -26.48 28.91 19.29
CA THR A 461 -25.63 30.10 19.06
C THR A 461 -25.00 30.03 17.67
N VAL A 462 -24.78 31.19 17.04
CA VAL A 462 -24.15 31.29 15.72
C VAL A 462 -22.80 31.99 15.83
N SER A 463 -21.80 31.49 15.11
CA SER A 463 -20.51 32.11 14.89
C SER A 463 -20.21 32.19 13.39
N MET A 464 -19.33 33.11 13.02
CA MET A 464 -18.91 33.31 11.63
C MET A 464 -17.39 33.16 11.54
N THR A 465 -16.91 32.47 10.51
CA THR A 465 -15.52 32.48 10.10
C THR A 465 -15.37 33.26 8.79
N GLU A 466 -14.15 33.44 8.31
CA GLU A 466 -13.90 34.11 7.04
C GLU A 466 -14.65 33.50 5.86
N HIS A 467 -14.91 32.19 5.90
CA HIS A 467 -15.53 31.44 4.80
C HIS A 467 -16.70 30.56 5.23
N SER A 468 -17.28 30.78 6.42
CA SER A 468 -18.42 29.96 6.84
C SER A 468 -19.30 30.62 7.90
N ILE A 469 -20.56 30.20 7.94
CA ILE A 469 -21.46 30.43 9.09
C ILE A 469 -21.61 29.12 9.85
N GLU A 470 -21.42 29.16 11.16
CA GLU A 470 -21.50 27.99 12.04
C GLU A 470 -22.62 28.18 13.06
N TRP A 471 -23.66 27.35 12.97
CA TRP A 471 -24.79 27.35 13.88
C TRP A 471 -24.73 26.15 14.82
N ARG A 472 -24.42 26.39 16.09
CA ARG A 472 -24.35 25.38 17.15
C ARG A 472 -25.69 25.25 17.86
N ILE A 473 -26.42 24.17 17.57
CA ILE A 473 -27.78 23.93 18.07
C ILE A 473 -27.75 23.34 19.49
N VAL A 474 -26.84 22.39 19.74
CA VAL A 474 -26.67 21.74 21.05
C VAL A 474 -25.27 22.01 21.59
N SER A 475 -25.20 22.66 22.75
CA SER A 475 -23.95 23.03 23.43
C SER A 475 -23.54 21.99 24.48
N SER A 476 -22.22 21.78 24.62
CA SER A 476 -21.60 20.83 25.53
C SER A 476 -22.09 21.03 26.98
N GLY A 477 -22.74 20.01 27.58
CA GLY A 477 -23.09 19.99 29.01
C GLY A 477 -24.58 19.86 29.34
N ARG A 478 -25.49 20.11 28.39
CA ARG A 478 -26.93 19.81 28.52
C ARG A 478 -27.43 19.12 27.24
N GLY A 479 -27.12 17.83 27.09
CA GLY A 479 -27.54 17.05 25.93
C GLY A 479 -29.06 16.87 25.84
N LEU A 480 -29.56 16.54 24.65
CA LEU A 480 -30.98 16.31 24.39
C LEU A 480 -31.33 14.84 24.61
N SER A 481 -32.17 14.55 25.61
CA SER A 481 -32.63 13.19 25.94
C SER A 481 -34.15 13.10 25.87
N GLY A 482 -34.67 12.19 25.04
CA GLY A 482 -36.08 11.79 25.04
C GLY A 482 -37.10 12.87 24.66
N ARG A 483 -36.68 13.97 24.03
CA ARG A 483 -37.57 15.02 23.47
C ARG A 483 -37.03 15.46 22.12
N SER A 484 -37.90 15.49 21.12
CA SER A 484 -37.60 16.07 19.81
C SER A 484 -37.51 17.59 19.92
N ILE A 485 -36.59 18.21 19.19
CA ILE A 485 -36.50 19.66 19.06
C ILE A 485 -36.66 20.05 17.60
N GLU A 486 -37.48 21.05 17.36
CA GLU A 486 -37.55 21.74 16.08
C GLU A 486 -36.68 22.99 16.15
N ALA A 487 -35.70 23.09 15.25
CA ALA A 487 -34.72 24.16 15.18
C ALA A 487 -34.81 24.82 13.80
N THR A 488 -35.21 26.08 13.79
CA THR A 488 -35.24 26.94 12.59
C THR A 488 -34.15 28.01 12.68
N PHE A 489 -33.48 28.28 11.55
CA PHE A 489 -32.56 29.40 11.40
C PHE A 489 -32.73 30.03 10.01
N SER A 490 -33.28 31.24 9.98
CA SER A 490 -33.45 32.04 8.77
C SER A 490 -32.68 33.34 8.87
N GLY A 491 -32.12 33.79 7.75
CA GLY A 491 -31.38 35.03 7.71
C GLY A 491 -30.82 35.36 6.33
N THR A 492 -30.01 36.40 6.27
CA THR A 492 -29.21 36.79 5.12
C THR A 492 -27.73 36.72 5.44
N VAL A 493 -26.92 36.35 4.46
CA VAL A 493 -25.46 36.38 4.49
C VAL A 493 -24.96 37.39 3.47
N ARG A 494 -24.08 38.28 3.89
CA ARG A 494 -23.40 39.26 3.04
C ARG A 494 -21.96 38.83 2.82
N PHE A 495 -21.52 38.85 1.57
CA PHE A 495 -20.14 38.55 1.17
C PHE A 495 -19.37 39.84 0.90
N HIS A 496 -18.05 39.78 1.07
CA HIS A 496 -17.20 40.83 0.54
C HIS A 496 -17.28 40.84 -1.00
N PRO A 497 -17.27 42.03 -1.65
CA PRO A 497 -17.22 42.13 -3.10
C PRO A 497 -16.04 41.34 -3.67
N ILE A 498 -16.24 40.67 -4.80
CA ILE A 498 -15.16 39.99 -5.52
C ILE A 498 -14.22 41.05 -6.05
N THR A 499 -13.08 41.28 -5.37
CA THR A 499 -12.03 42.14 -5.89
C THR A 499 -11.34 41.40 -7.03
N ILE A 500 -11.83 41.57 -8.26
CA ILE A 500 -11.03 41.31 -9.45
C ILE A 500 -9.89 42.32 -9.38
N GLN A 501 -8.71 41.91 -8.89
CA GLN A 501 -7.49 42.65 -9.12
C GLN A 501 -7.24 42.65 -10.63
N ARG A 502 -7.78 43.67 -11.32
CA ARG A 502 -7.29 44.09 -12.63
C ARG A 502 -5.84 44.51 -12.45
N VAL A 503 -4.91 43.57 -12.62
CA VAL A 503 -3.52 43.91 -12.91
C VAL A 503 -3.54 44.47 -14.33
N ASN A 504 -3.27 45.78 -14.46
CA ASN A 504 -3.22 46.50 -15.73
C ASN A 504 -2.29 45.80 -16.73
N SER A 505 -2.88 45.10 -17.71
CA SER A 505 -2.17 44.59 -18.87
C SER A 505 -2.01 45.72 -19.89
N SER A 506 -0.91 46.45 -19.81
CA SER A 506 -0.45 47.31 -20.90
C SER A 506 0.29 46.46 -21.94
N PHE A 507 -0.44 45.79 -22.84
CA PHE A 507 0.12 45.34 -24.11
C PHE A 507 -0.72 45.89 -25.26
N ARG A 508 -0.07 46.79 -26.02
CA ARG A 508 -0.54 47.37 -27.27
C ARG A 508 -0.87 46.27 -28.28
N SER A 509 -2.10 46.26 -28.78
CA SER A 509 -2.46 45.60 -30.03
C SER A 509 -2.25 46.55 -31.20
N VAL A 510 -1.37 46.19 -32.14
CA VAL A 510 -1.26 46.81 -33.47
C VAL A 510 -2.32 46.15 -34.37
N PRO A 511 -3.03 46.91 -35.24
CA PRO A 511 -4.30 46.46 -35.81
C PRO A 511 -4.15 45.77 -37.16
N SER A 512 -5.01 44.79 -37.42
CA SER A 512 -5.33 44.31 -38.76
C SER A 512 -6.62 44.96 -39.26
N THR A 513 -6.53 45.41 -40.51
CA THR A 513 -7.41 46.27 -41.32
C THR A 513 -8.77 45.69 -41.74
N ALA A 514 -9.71 46.65 -41.92
CA ALA A 514 -10.88 46.69 -42.84
C ALA A 514 -12.03 45.67 -42.58
N PHE A 515 -13.31 46.06 -42.53
CA PHE A 515 -14.04 46.94 -43.43
C PHE A 515 -15.12 47.77 -42.71
N VAL A 516 -15.45 48.87 -43.37
CA VAL A 516 -16.37 49.96 -43.06
C VAL A 516 -17.82 49.61 -43.43
N GLU A 517 -18.77 50.25 -42.75
CA GLU A 517 -20.06 50.81 -43.23
C GLU A 517 -21.12 50.70 -42.11
N ASP A 518 -22.00 51.65 -41.83
CA ASP A 518 -22.07 53.10 -42.06
C ASP A 518 -23.33 53.61 -41.31
N SER A 519 -23.44 54.94 -41.16
CA SER A 519 -24.67 55.74 -40.97
C SER A 519 -25.27 56.00 -39.57
N ASP A 520 -24.79 57.08 -38.95
CA ASP A 520 -25.39 58.44 -38.84
C ASP A 520 -26.81 58.76 -38.30
N SER A 521 -26.75 59.82 -37.45
CA SER A 521 -27.63 60.99 -37.26
C SER A 521 -28.66 60.97 -36.12
N GLU A 522 -28.40 61.69 -35.01
CA GLU A 522 -28.71 63.12 -34.68
C GLU A 522 -30.15 63.27 -34.12
N GLN A 523 -30.52 64.05 -33.09
CA GLN A 523 -29.91 65.13 -32.33
C GLN A 523 -30.75 65.41 -31.04
N ASP A 524 -30.09 66.04 -30.05
CA ASP A 524 -30.56 67.05 -29.07
C ASP A 524 -31.30 66.74 -27.73
N ASN A 525 -30.51 66.86 -26.66
CA ASN A 525 -30.60 67.80 -25.53
C ASN A 525 -31.89 67.90 -24.68
N THR A 526 -31.87 67.42 -23.43
CA THR A 526 -31.62 68.24 -22.21
C THR A 526 -31.58 67.40 -20.91
N LYS A 527 -30.78 67.88 -19.97
CA LYS A 527 -30.32 67.23 -18.73
C LYS A 527 -31.44 66.92 -17.72
N ASN A 528 -31.44 65.68 -17.22
CA ASN A 528 -31.40 65.41 -15.78
C ASN A 528 -30.73 64.04 -15.57
N GLY A 529 -29.67 64.04 -14.75
CA GLY A 529 -28.86 62.85 -14.50
C GLY A 529 -29.64 61.79 -13.72
N ALA A 530 -30.00 60.73 -14.43
CA ALA A 530 -30.25 59.42 -13.86
C ALA A 530 -29.20 58.48 -14.47
N ASN A 531 -28.45 57.79 -13.61
CA ASN A 531 -27.35 56.92 -14.01
C ASN A 531 -27.82 55.91 -15.05
N LEU A 532 -27.17 55.92 -16.21
CA LEU A 532 -27.28 54.87 -17.24
C LEU A 532 -26.95 53.48 -16.64
N ASP A 533 -26.15 53.46 -15.57
CA ASP A 533 -25.83 52.26 -14.80
C ASP A 533 -27.06 51.65 -14.11
N ASP A 534 -28.06 52.44 -13.67
CA ASP A 534 -29.25 51.90 -13.00
C ASP A 534 -30.20 51.20 -13.99
N TYR A 535 -30.34 51.74 -15.22
CA TYR A 535 -31.14 51.11 -16.28
C TYR A 535 -30.44 49.89 -16.90
N LEU A 536 -29.11 49.89 -17.00
CA LEU A 536 -28.32 48.74 -17.45
C LEU A 536 -28.34 47.62 -16.40
N MET A 537 -28.29 47.93 -15.11
CA MET A 537 -28.41 46.95 -14.01
C MET A 537 -29.80 46.31 -13.95
N GLU A 538 -30.87 47.07 -14.19
CA GLU A 538 -32.25 46.53 -14.21
C GLU A 538 -32.50 45.62 -15.42
N LYS A 539 -31.79 45.85 -16.54
CA LYS A 539 -31.84 45.00 -17.74
C LYS A 539 -30.92 43.78 -17.66
N MET A 540 -29.75 43.91 -17.04
CA MET A 540 -28.81 42.79 -16.80
C MET A 540 -29.34 41.80 -15.74
N ASN A 541 -30.15 42.25 -14.77
CA ASN A 541 -30.77 41.37 -13.78
C ASN A 541 -31.94 40.54 -14.32
N LYS A 542 -32.55 40.93 -15.45
CA LYS A 542 -33.65 40.16 -16.07
C LYS A 542 -33.17 39.03 -16.99
N ASP A 543 -31.91 39.06 -17.42
CA ASP A 543 -31.32 38.10 -18.37
C ASP A 543 -30.21 37.21 -17.75
N LEU A 544 -30.20 37.05 -16.42
CA LEU A 544 -29.33 36.06 -15.77
C LEU A 544 -29.81 34.65 -16.12
N GLN A 545 -29.21 34.07 -17.17
CA GLN A 545 -29.30 32.64 -17.44
C GLN A 545 -28.76 31.84 -16.25
N ALA A 546 -29.43 30.73 -15.95
CA ALA A 546 -28.97 29.75 -14.97
C ALA A 546 -27.49 29.40 -15.24
N VAL A 547 -26.69 29.44 -14.18
CA VAL A 547 -25.25 29.16 -14.20
C VAL A 547 -24.99 27.83 -14.92
N ASN A 548 -24.11 27.83 -15.91
CA ASN A 548 -23.73 26.65 -16.69
C ASN A 548 -23.32 25.47 -15.78
N LEU A 549 -23.98 24.34 -15.98
CA LEU A 549 -24.08 23.19 -15.07
C LEU A 549 -23.08 22.05 -15.35
N GLU A 550 -22.01 22.28 -16.13
CA GLU A 550 -21.12 21.20 -16.58
C GLU A 550 -19.63 21.50 -16.31
N GLU A 551 -19.13 21.14 -15.13
CA GLU A 551 -17.70 20.96 -14.86
C GLU A 551 -17.46 19.54 -14.30
N PRO A 552 -16.64 18.66 -14.93
CA PRO A 552 -16.57 17.23 -14.57
C PRO A 552 -15.86 16.91 -13.24
N LEU A 553 -15.22 17.89 -12.60
CA LEU A 553 -14.44 17.68 -11.36
C LEU A 553 -15.01 18.43 -10.14
N SER A 554 -16.25 18.94 -10.23
CA SER A 554 -16.92 19.61 -9.11
C SER A 554 -17.47 18.65 -8.04
N TRP A 555 -16.67 17.71 -7.55
CA TRP A 555 -16.95 17.09 -6.26
C TRP A 555 -16.89 18.19 -5.17
N GLN A 556 -17.96 18.32 -4.39
CA GLN A 556 -18.23 19.33 -3.34
C GLN A 556 -18.95 20.63 -3.75
N ALA A 557 -19.27 20.89 -5.02
CA ALA A 557 -20.07 22.07 -5.40
C ALA A 557 -21.53 22.03 -4.86
N TYR A 558 -21.97 20.87 -4.36
CA TYR A 558 -23.30 20.63 -3.80
C TYR A 558 -23.31 20.51 -2.26
N ASN A 559 -22.19 20.77 -1.57
CA ASN A 559 -22.15 20.76 -0.10
C ASN A 559 -22.60 22.12 0.47
N TYR A 560 -23.89 22.44 0.34
CA TYR A 560 -24.40 23.75 0.77
C TYR A 560 -24.41 23.95 2.29
N ALA A 561 -24.52 22.87 3.06
CA ALA A 561 -24.41 22.87 4.51
C ALA A 561 -23.98 21.49 5.01
N LYS A 562 -23.24 21.44 6.12
CA LYS A 562 -22.78 20.23 6.80
C LYS A 562 -23.35 20.20 8.21
N VAL A 563 -24.06 19.14 8.57
CA VAL A 563 -24.49 18.90 9.96
C VAL A 563 -23.52 17.92 10.62
N SER A 564 -22.95 18.30 11.75
CA SER A 564 -22.05 17.48 12.57
C SER A 564 -22.68 17.27 13.94
N PHE A 565 -22.86 16.02 14.38
CA PHE A 565 -23.49 15.72 15.67
C PHE A 565 -22.80 14.57 16.41
N LYS A 566 -23.10 14.43 17.71
CA LYS A 566 -22.64 13.32 18.55
C LYS A 566 -23.83 12.81 19.37
N ILE A 567 -24.15 11.53 19.19
CA ILE A 567 -25.16 10.82 19.99
C ILE A 567 -24.42 9.80 20.84
N VAL A 568 -24.85 9.66 22.09
CA VAL A 568 -24.37 8.67 23.06
C VAL A 568 -25.55 7.85 23.59
N GLY A 569 -25.27 6.68 24.16
CA GLY A 569 -26.28 5.81 24.78
C GLY A 569 -26.69 4.59 23.93
N GLY A 570 -26.41 4.57 22.63
CA GLY A 570 -26.70 3.43 21.75
C GLY A 570 -26.22 3.67 20.31
N THR A 571 -26.10 2.59 19.53
CA THR A 571 -25.77 2.65 18.10
C THR A 571 -27.05 2.79 17.26
N LEU A 572 -26.95 3.39 16.08
CA LEU A 572 -28.02 3.47 15.09
C LEU A 572 -28.30 2.11 14.45
N SER A 573 -27.28 1.25 14.35
CA SER A 573 -27.44 -0.15 13.91
C SER A 573 -27.99 -1.08 14.98
N GLY A 574 -28.30 -0.63 16.20
CA GLY A 574 -28.75 -1.52 17.28
C GLY A 574 -27.68 -2.51 17.81
N LEU A 575 -26.47 -2.50 17.27
CA LEU A 575 -25.33 -3.27 17.78
C LEU A 575 -24.94 -2.79 19.19
N THR A 576 -24.85 -3.71 20.15
CA THR A 576 -24.47 -3.41 21.53
C THR A 576 -23.23 -4.16 21.98
N ILE A 577 -22.36 -3.44 22.70
CA ILE A 577 -21.19 -3.97 23.41
C ILE A 577 -21.39 -3.68 24.89
N ASP A 578 -21.43 -4.72 25.72
CA ASP A 578 -21.43 -4.58 27.18
C ASP A 578 -19.98 -4.74 27.70
N PRO A 579 -19.33 -3.66 28.17
CA PRO A 579 -17.98 -3.72 28.72
C PRO A 579 -17.82 -4.72 29.86
N LYS A 580 -18.87 -4.99 30.64
CA LYS A 580 -18.84 -5.95 31.76
C LYS A 580 -18.80 -7.40 31.29
N SER A 581 -19.20 -7.66 30.05
CA SER A 581 -19.23 -9.00 29.45
C SER A 581 -17.91 -9.38 28.75
N VAL A 582 -16.97 -8.45 28.63
CA VAL A 582 -15.66 -8.69 28.01
C VAL A 582 -14.76 -9.45 28.98
N THR A 583 -14.25 -10.59 28.53
CA THR A 583 -13.34 -11.44 29.31
C THR A 583 -11.95 -11.47 28.69
N ILE A 584 -10.91 -11.37 29.53
CA ILE A 584 -9.50 -11.37 29.12
C ILE A 584 -8.84 -12.63 29.69
N TYR A 585 -8.09 -13.36 28.85
CA TYR A 585 -7.38 -14.58 29.23
C TYR A 585 -5.88 -14.48 28.96
N PRO A 586 -4.99 -14.82 29.91
CA PRO A 586 -5.29 -15.20 31.29
C PRO A 586 -6.00 -14.07 32.05
N SER A 587 -6.74 -14.42 33.11
CA SER A 587 -7.60 -13.46 33.83
C SER A 587 -6.80 -12.30 34.40
N VAL A 588 -7.07 -11.08 33.93
CA VAL A 588 -6.45 -9.83 34.41
C VAL A 588 -7.51 -8.82 34.81
N LYS A 589 -7.26 -8.08 35.90
CA LYS A 589 -8.08 -6.93 36.31
C LYS A 589 -7.73 -5.69 35.49
N ALA A 590 -8.23 -5.62 34.26
CA ALA A 590 -8.13 -4.44 33.40
C ALA A 590 -9.50 -3.77 33.21
N PRO A 591 -9.68 -2.46 33.49
CA PRO A 591 -10.92 -1.75 33.19
C PRO A 591 -11.21 -1.81 31.68
N VAL A 592 -12.49 -2.03 31.36
CA VAL A 592 -13.01 -2.04 29.99
C VAL A 592 -13.95 -0.85 29.83
N GLU A 593 -13.67 0.00 28.87
CA GLU A 593 -14.44 1.21 28.56
C GLU A 593 -14.98 1.15 27.13
N TYR A 594 -16.17 1.74 26.91
CA TYR A 594 -16.80 1.85 25.59
C TYR A 594 -17.22 3.28 25.31
N SER A 595 -16.97 3.77 24.09
CA SER A 595 -17.29 5.14 23.68
C SER A 595 -17.78 5.24 22.23
N MET A 596 -18.47 6.34 21.89
CA MET A 596 -18.92 6.63 20.53
C MET A 596 -18.16 7.82 19.94
N GLN A 597 -17.67 7.66 18.71
CA GLN A 597 -16.94 8.70 17.98
C GLN A 597 -17.89 9.73 17.35
N ARG A 598 -17.40 10.95 17.09
CA ARG A 598 -18.17 12.04 16.45
C ARG A 598 -18.37 11.74 14.96
N SER A 599 -19.54 12.07 14.39
CA SER A 599 -19.74 12.01 12.93
C SER A 599 -18.90 13.09 12.23
N GLY A 600 -18.03 12.77 11.26
CA GLY A 600 -17.41 13.82 10.43
C GLY A 600 -16.05 13.64 9.76
N THR A 601 -15.43 12.46 9.72
CA THR A 601 -14.21 12.17 8.91
C THR A 601 -14.27 10.73 8.39
N VAL A 602 -14.26 10.54 7.07
CA VAL A 602 -14.40 9.24 6.39
C VAL A 602 -13.12 8.40 6.54
N PRO A 603 -13.19 7.15 7.04
CA PRO A 603 -12.16 6.15 6.81
C PRO A 603 -12.68 5.11 5.81
N GLY A 604 -12.33 5.27 4.52
CA GLY A 604 -12.23 4.14 3.58
C GLY A 604 -10.79 3.59 3.61
N VAL A 605 -10.48 2.51 2.89
CA VAL A 605 -9.07 2.20 2.51
C VAL A 605 -8.58 3.40 1.71
N GLY A 606 -7.88 4.32 2.39
CA GLY A 606 -7.69 5.72 2.00
C GLY A 606 -6.79 5.94 0.79
N LEU A 607 -7.19 5.40 -0.36
CA LEU A 607 -6.61 5.77 -1.64
C LEU A 607 -6.96 7.23 -1.90
N VAL A 608 -5.92 8.02 -2.15
CA VAL A 608 -5.99 9.42 -2.55
C VAL A 608 -5.07 9.58 -3.75
N HIS A 609 -5.38 10.53 -4.62
CA HIS A 609 -4.46 10.89 -5.70
C HIS A 609 -3.08 11.24 -5.11
N ALA A 610 -2.01 10.92 -5.83
CA ALA A 610 -0.68 11.42 -5.47
C ALA A 610 -0.68 12.96 -5.58
N PRO A 611 0.02 13.69 -4.71
CA PRO A 611 0.21 15.13 -4.86
C PRO A 611 0.78 15.49 -6.24
N PHE A 612 0.16 16.43 -6.96
CA PHE A 612 0.62 16.84 -8.30
C PHE A 612 0.47 18.35 -8.54
N SER A 613 1.24 18.93 -9.46
CA SER A 613 0.99 20.28 -10.01
C SER A 613 -0.14 20.19 -11.03
N LEU A 614 -1.03 21.18 -11.10
CA LEU A 614 -2.19 21.17 -12.01
C LEU A 614 -1.80 21.40 -13.48
N LEU A 615 -0.75 22.18 -13.70
CA LEU A 615 -0.20 22.50 -15.02
C LEU A 615 1.32 22.26 -15.02
N PRO A 616 1.91 21.91 -16.18
CA PRO A 616 3.32 21.57 -16.28
C PRO A 616 4.25 22.77 -16.04
N THR A 617 5.40 22.50 -15.42
CA THR A 617 6.49 23.48 -15.29
C THR A 617 7.11 23.81 -16.65
N HIS A 618 7.37 25.09 -16.93
CA HIS A 618 8.09 25.51 -18.14
C HIS A 618 9.59 25.22 -18.05
N LEU A 619 10.16 24.64 -19.11
CA LEU A 619 11.61 24.38 -19.22
C LEU A 619 12.08 24.66 -20.66
N PRO A 620 13.20 25.39 -20.85
CA PRO A 620 13.76 25.59 -22.19
C PRO A 620 14.19 24.27 -22.84
N GLU A 621 13.84 24.10 -24.11
CA GLU A 621 14.09 22.85 -24.83
C GLU A 621 15.60 22.52 -24.94
N SER A 622 16.46 23.53 -24.95
CA SER A 622 17.91 23.36 -24.93
C SER A 622 18.39 22.58 -23.70
N HIS A 623 17.87 22.91 -22.52
CA HIS A 623 18.27 22.26 -21.26
C HIS A 623 17.65 20.87 -21.14
N TRP A 624 16.42 20.68 -21.65
CA TRP A 624 15.82 19.34 -21.78
C TRP A 624 16.68 18.41 -22.65
N ARG A 625 17.10 18.86 -23.83
CA ARG A 625 17.96 18.09 -24.73
C ARG A 625 19.31 17.80 -24.09
N GLN A 626 19.93 18.79 -23.44
CA GLN A 626 21.17 18.60 -22.69
C GLN A 626 21.03 17.49 -21.64
N ALA A 627 19.96 17.48 -20.86
CA ALA A 627 19.70 16.46 -19.84
C ALA A 627 19.53 15.06 -20.46
N CYS A 628 18.81 14.98 -21.59
CA CYS A 628 18.59 13.73 -22.30
C CYS A 628 19.89 13.16 -22.90
N GLU A 629 20.72 14.02 -23.51
CA GLU A 629 22.02 13.64 -24.07
C GLU A 629 22.99 13.10 -23.01
N LEU A 630 22.89 13.57 -21.76
CA LEU A 630 23.74 13.14 -20.65
C LEU A 630 23.38 11.75 -20.12
N ALA A 631 22.14 11.28 -20.28
CA ALA A 631 21.69 10.05 -19.64
C ALA A 631 22.47 8.81 -20.09
N PRO A 632 22.73 8.56 -21.40
CA PRO A 632 23.55 7.44 -21.83
C PRO A 632 25.01 7.53 -21.37
N THR A 633 25.55 8.74 -21.25
CA THR A 633 26.92 8.97 -20.75
C THR A 633 27.00 8.68 -19.26
N PHE A 634 26.01 9.08 -18.46
CA PHE A 634 25.95 8.73 -17.03
C PHE A 634 25.79 7.23 -16.82
N ASN A 635 24.98 6.55 -17.64
CA ASN A 635 24.85 5.10 -17.58
C ASN A 635 26.20 4.39 -17.77
N GLU A 636 26.96 4.79 -18.79
CA GLU A 636 28.29 4.23 -19.06
C GLU A 636 29.28 4.60 -17.94
N LEU A 637 29.25 5.85 -17.46
CA LEU A 637 30.08 6.27 -16.32
C LEU A 637 29.82 5.41 -15.08
N VAL A 638 28.55 5.12 -14.77
CA VAL A 638 28.20 4.28 -13.63
C VAL A 638 28.75 2.86 -13.80
N ASP A 639 28.58 2.24 -14.98
CA ASP A 639 29.14 0.90 -15.26
C ASP A 639 30.66 0.92 -15.07
N ARG A 640 31.36 1.89 -15.67
CA ARG A 640 32.83 1.97 -15.65
C ARG A 640 33.39 2.21 -14.25
N VAL A 641 32.76 3.08 -13.45
CA VAL A 641 33.15 3.30 -12.05
C VAL A 641 32.87 2.07 -11.19
N SER A 642 31.77 1.35 -11.46
CA SER A 642 31.41 0.15 -10.71
C SER A 642 32.42 -1.01 -10.85
N LEU A 643 33.25 -0.98 -11.91
CA LEU A 643 34.30 -1.97 -12.17
C LEU A 643 35.62 -1.65 -11.46
N ASP A 644 35.84 -0.41 -11.04
CA ASP A 644 37.03 0.01 -10.29
C ASP A 644 36.78 -0.15 -8.78
N GLY A 645 36.84 -1.41 -8.33
CA GLY A 645 36.56 -1.77 -6.94
C GLY A 645 37.50 -1.10 -5.94
N ASP A 646 38.78 -0.92 -6.31
CA ASP A 646 39.78 -0.23 -5.49
C ASP A 646 39.41 1.25 -5.33
N PHE A 647 39.02 1.93 -6.42
CA PHE A 647 38.53 3.31 -6.35
C PHE A 647 37.34 3.45 -5.40
N LEU A 648 36.37 2.53 -5.43
CA LEU A 648 35.21 2.56 -4.55
C LEU A 648 35.60 2.34 -3.07
N GLN A 649 36.45 1.35 -2.79
CA GLN A 649 36.94 1.07 -1.44
C GLN A 649 37.77 2.23 -0.87
N ASP A 650 38.69 2.78 -1.66
CA ASP A 650 39.58 3.87 -1.25
C ASP A 650 38.80 5.16 -1.01
N SER A 651 37.91 5.53 -1.93
CA SER A 651 37.12 6.77 -1.87
C SER A 651 36.19 6.81 -0.66
N LEU A 652 35.70 5.64 -0.22
CA LEU A 652 34.76 5.51 0.91
C LEU A 652 35.45 5.01 2.20
N SER A 653 36.78 4.86 2.20
CA SER A 653 37.55 4.30 3.33
C SER A 653 37.41 5.08 4.62
N LYS A 654 37.41 6.42 4.56
CA LYS A 654 37.13 7.28 5.72
C LYS A 654 35.65 7.23 6.11
N THR A 655 34.75 7.29 5.14
CA THR A 655 33.29 7.18 5.36
C THR A 655 32.92 5.90 6.11
N LYS A 656 33.57 4.79 5.79
CA LYS A 656 33.41 3.48 6.46
C LYS A 656 33.57 3.56 7.98
N GLN A 657 34.45 4.43 8.48
CA GLN A 657 34.77 4.50 9.90
C GLN A 657 33.68 5.23 10.71
N VAL A 658 32.83 6.01 10.04
CA VAL A 658 31.88 6.94 10.67
C VAL A 658 30.44 6.74 10.24
N ASP A 659 30.19 5.89 9.24
CA ASP A 659 28.85 5.53 8.79
C ASP A 659 28.68 4.01 8.69
N ASP A 660 28.04 3.43 9.71
CA ASP A 660 27.78 1.99 9.81
C ASP A 660 27.08 1.43 8.57
N PHE A 661 26.13 2.17 8.00
CA PHE A 661 25.39 1.73 6.82
C PHE A 661 26.30 1.58 5.60
N THR A 662 27.07 2.61 5.26
CA THR A 662 28.05 2.55 4.17
C THR A 662 29.12 1.50 4.46
N SER A 663 29.53 1.33 5.72
CA SER A 663 30.49 0.29 6.12
C SER A 663 30.00 -1.11 5.75
N ARG A 664 28.74 -1.42 6.07
CA ARG A 664 28.13 -2.72 5.73
C ARG A 664 27.99 -2.94 4.23
N LEU A 665 27.70 -1.90 3.45
CA LEU A 665 27.70 -1.99 1.99
C LEU A 665 29.10 -2.29 1.43
N LEU A 666 30.13 -1.63 1.95
CA LEU A 666 31.53 -1.87 1.58
C LEU A 666 32.01 -3.27 1.97
N GLU A 667 31.55 -3.80 3.09
CA GLU A 667 31.85 -5.17 3.50
C GLU A 667 31.31 -6.21 2.51
N ILE A 668 30.08 -6.02 2.03
CA ILE A 668 29.49 -6.89 1.00
C ILE A 668 30.27 -6.75 -0.31
N HIS A 669 30.58 -5.53 -0.73
CA HIS A 669 31.38 -5.28 -1.94
C HIS A 669 32.76 -5.93 -1.85
N ARG A 670 33.46 -5.79 -0.72
CA ARG A 670 34.76 -6.45 -0.49
C ARG A 670 34.66 -7.97 -0.61
N LYS A 671 33.62 -8.58 -0.03
CA LYS A 671 33.37 -10.02 -0.18
C LYS A 671 33.16 -10.41 -1.64
N MET A 672 32.49 -9.59 -2.45
CA MET A 672 32.30 -9.89 -3.88
C MET A 672 33.62 -9.81 -4.65
N MET A 673 34.49 -8.84 -4.31
CA MET A 673 35.85 -8.75 -4.86
C MET A 673 36.72 -9.95 -4.46
N GLU A 674 36.65 -10.41 -3.20
CA GLU A 674 37.40 -11.58 -2.71
C GLU A 674 36.97 -12.88 -3.38
N ILE A 675 35.68 -13.03 -3.67
CA ILE A 675 35.15 -14.17 -4.44
C ILE A 675 35.57 -14.07 -5.92
N ASN A 676 36.00 -12.89 -6.38
CA ASN A 676 36.30 -12.57 -7.77
C ASN A 676 35.16 -13.00 -8.71
N LYS A 677 33.93 -12.64 -8.33
CA LYS A 677 32.74 -13.06 -9.04
C LYS A 677 32.66 -12.37 -10.40
N GLU A 678 32.66 -13.15 -11.48
CA GLU A 678 32.41 -12.63 -12.83
C GLU A 678 30.94 -12.26 -13.00
N GLU A 679 30.64 -10.95 -13.06
CA GLU A 679 29.31 -10.42 -13.35
C GLU A 679 29.22 -9.95 -14.79
N ASN A 680 29.02 -10.91 -15.68
CA ASN A 680 28.98 -10.68 -17.13
C ASN A 680 27.76 -9.86 -17.55
N ILE A 681 26.61 -10.07 -16.88
CA ILE A 681 25.38 -9.33 -17.16
C ILE A 681 25.18 -8.27 -16.06
N ARG A 682 25.18 -6.99 -16.45
CA ARG A 682 25.02 -5.84 -15.53
C ARG A 682 23.86 -4.97 -15.98
N LEU A 683 22.93 -4.72 -15.05
CA LEU A 683 21.71 -3.95 -15.28
C LEU A 683 21.68 -2.73 -14.36
N GLY A 684 21.43 -1.57 -14.94
CA GLY A 684 21.28 -0.30 -14.24
C GLY A 684 20.01 0.43 -14.64
N LEU A 685 19.14 0.73 -13.67
CA LEU A 685 18.00 1.63 -13.84
C LEU A 685 18.22 2.86 -12.97
N HIS A 686 18.62 3.96 -13.59
CA HIS A 686 19.12 5.15 -12.91
C HIS A 686 18.17 6.33 -13.08
N ARG A 687 18.29 7.33 -12.21
CA ARG A 687 17.72 8.65 -12.43
C ARG A 687 18.74 9.73 -12.07
N SER A 688 19.11 10.53 -13.05
CA SER A 688 19.98 11.70 -12.86
C SER A 688 19.09 12.92 -12.65
N ASP A 689 19.20 13.57 -11.50
CA ASP A 689 18.33 14.68 -11.11
C ASP A 689 19.05 16.03 -11.26
N TYR A 690 18.36 17.04 -11.76
CA TYR A 690 18.91 18.34 -12.14
C TYR A 690 18.03 19.50 -11.69
N MET A 691 18.66 20.65 -11.45
CA MET A 691 18.00 21.95 -11.34
C MET A 691 18.64 22.95 -12.30
N LEU A 692 17.83 23.85 -12.85
CA LEU A 692 18.32 24.96 -13.67
C LEU A 692 18.68 26.12 -12.75
N ASP A 693 19.97 26.41 -12.60
CA ASP A 693 20.44 27.51 -11.78
C ASP A 693 20.16 28.85 -12.44
N SER A 694 19.55 29.79 -11.71
CA SER A 694 19.10 31.07 -12.28
C SER A 694 20.24 32.05 -12.53
N GLU A 695 21.32 32.00 -11.75
CA GLU A 695 22.46 32.91 -11.88
C GLU A 695 23.32 32.53 -13.08
N THR A 696 23.64 31.24 -13.21
CA THR A 696 24.52 30.72 -14.26
C THR A 696 23.76 30.25 -15.51
N ASN A 697 22.42 30.18 -15.46
CA ASN A 697 21.56 29.60 -16.50
C ASN A 697 22.02 28.19 -16.93
N SER A 698 22.62 27.44 -15.99
CA SER A 698 23.22 26.14 -16.24
C SER A 698 22.40 25.03 -15.60
N LEU A 699 22.26 23.91 -16.31
CA LEU A 699 21.62 22.72 -15.78
C LEU A 699 22.61 21.97 -14.89
N LEU A 700 22.39 22.00 -13.59
CA LEU A 700 23.30 21.43 -12.59
C LEU A 700 22.68 20.18 -11.95
N GLN A 701 23.46 19.10 -11.88
CA GLN A 701 23.07 17.82 -11.31
C GLN A 701 23.01 17.94 -9.79
N ILE A 702 21.86 17.55 -9.24
CA ILE A 702 21.59 17.49 -7.80
C ILE A 702 22.17 16.21 -7.21
N GLU A 703 21.90 15.08 -7.85
CA GLU A 703 22.32 13.74 -7.46
C GLU A 703 22.12 12.74 -8.59
N LEU A 704 22.71 11.56 -8.43
CA LEU A 704 22.52 10.42 -9.30
C LEU A 704 21.95 9.25 -8.49
N ASN A 705 20.70 8.89 -8.74
CA ASN A 705 20.03 7.77 -8.10
C ASN A 705 20.34 6.47 -8.85
N THR A 706 21.14 5.59 -8.26
CA THR A 706 21.48 4.28 -8.87
C THR A 706 20.68 3.10 -8.31
N ILE A 707 19.99 3.28 -7.18
CA ILE A 707 19.16 2.28 -6.51
C ILE A 707 17.72 2.77 -6.36
N SER A 708 16.73 1.89 -6.57
CA SER A 708 15.31 2.15 -6.31
C SER A 708 14.79 3.48 -6.88
N ALA A 709 15.21 3.82 -8.11
CA ALA A 709 14.76 5.01 -8.81
C ALA A 709 13.22 5.00 -8.92
N SER A 710 12.58 5.86 -8.13
CA SER A 710 11.13 5.89 -7.95
C SER A 710 10.41 6.76 -8.97
N PHE A 711 9.09 6.57 -9.07
CA PHE A 711 8.12 7.29 -9.91
C PHE A 711 8.11 7.11 -11.44
N PRO A 712 8.71 6.07 -12.07
CA PRO A 712 8.57 5.90 -13.53
C PRO A 712 7.11 5.66 -13.94
N GLY A 713 6.29 5.05 -13.07
CA GLY A 713 4.84 4.86 -13.31
C GLY A 713 4.03 6.16 -13.13
N LEU A 714 4.12 6.78 -11.95
CA LEU A 714 3.35 7.99 -11.66
C LEU A 714 3.80 9.21 -12.51
N GLY A 715 5.08 9.32 -12.84
CA GLY A 715 5.59 10.36 -13.74
C GLY A 715 4.98 10.27 -15.14
N SER A 716 4.84 9.06 -15.70
CA SER A 716 4.14 8.84 -16.96
C SER A 716 2.69 9.29 -16.90
N LEU A 717 1.97 8.96 -15.83
CA LEU A 717 0.56 9.33 -15.64
C LEU A 717 0.36 10.85 -15.49
N VAL A 718 1.26 11.55 -14.80
CA VAL A 718 1.18 13.02 -14.66
C VAL A 718 1.47 13.72 -16.00
N SER A 719 2.42 13.21 -16.79
CA SER A 719 2.62 13.71 -18.16
C SER A 719 1.37 13.54 -19.02
N GLU A 720 0.70 12.39 -18.93
CA GLU A 720 -0.56 12.13 -19.66
C GLU A 720 -1.72 13.01 -19.16
N LEU A 721 -1.82 13.20 -17.84
CA LEU A 721 -2.78 14.12 -17.23
C LEU A 721 -2.61 15.54 -17.79
N HIS A 722 -1.39 16.08 -17.82
CA HIS A 722 -1.15 17.42 -18.35
C HIS A 722 -1.43 17.52 -19.84
N ARG A 723 -1.11 16.50 -20.64
CA ARG A 723 -1.47 16.48 -22.07
C ARG A 723 -3.00 16.53 -22.23
N THR A 724 -3.73 15.73 -21.47
CA THR A 724 -5.20 15.69 -21.48
C THR A 724 -5.80 17.03 -21.05
N LEU A 725 -5.31 17.63 -19.97
CA LEU A 725 -5.77 18.94 -19.49
C LEU A 725 -5.49 20.05 -20.52
N ILE A 726 -4.34 20.02 -21.18
CA ILE A 726 -4.00 21.00 -22.23
C ILE A 726 -4.80 20.74 -23.50
N ASP A 727 -5.06 19.49 -23.89
CA ASP A 727 -5.93 19.20 -25.04
C ASP A 727 -7.36 19.74 -24.81
N GLN A 728 -7.86 19.63 -23.58
CA GLN A 728 -9.21 20.09 -23.24
C GLN A 728 -9.29 21.61 -22.99
N TYR A 729 -8.33 22.19 -22.28
CA TYR A 729 -8.39 23.58 -21.78
C TYR A 729 -7.26 24.48 -22.29
N GLY A 730 -6.32 23.97 -23.08
CA GLY A 730 -5.12 24.68 -23.52
C GLY A 730 -5.42 25.94 -24.33
N HIS A 731 -6.56 26.00 -25.02
CA HIS A 731 -7.01 27.21 -25.73
C HIS A 731 -7.23 28.41 -24.80
N LEU A 732 -7.56 28.17 -23.52
CA LEU A 732 -7.72 29.23 -22.51
C LEU A 732 -6.38 29.80 -22.04
N PHE A 733 -5.30 29.01 -22.14
CA PHE A 733 -3.98 29.32 -21.60
C PHE A 733 -2.90 29.47 -22.69
N CYS A 734 -3.28 29.39 -23.98
CA CYS A 734 -2.36 29.33 -25.12
C CYS A 734 -1.31 28.21 -24.99
N LEU A 735 -1.70 27.06 -24.47
CA LEU A 735 -0.85 25.88 -24.31
C LEU A 735 -1.13 24.83 -25.39
N ASP A 736 -0.09 24.17 -25.87
CA ASP A 736 -0.16 23.05 -26.82
C ASP A 736 0.37 21.77 -26.14
N SER A 737 -0.44 20.71 -26.12
CA SER A 737 -0.10 19.44 -25.47
C SER A 737 1.11 18.76 -26.12
N LYS A 738 1.45 19.11 -27.38
CA LYS A 738 2.66 18.64 -28.07
C LYS A 738 3.95 19.17 -27.45
N ARG A 739 3.87 20.26 -26.69
CA ARG A 739 5.02 20.84 -25.96
C ARG A 739 5.30 20.12 -24.65
N VAL A 740 4.41 19.22 -24.21
CA VAL A 740 4.68 18.28 -23.10
C VAL A 740 5.21 16.97 -23.70
N PRO A 741 6.48 16.60 -23.46
CA PRO A 741 7.04 15.38 -24.03
C PRO A 741 6.32 14.14 -23.51
N GLY A 742 6.15 13.16 -24.38
CA GLY A 742 5.71 11.82 -24.01
C GLY A 742 6.65 11.19 -22.99
N ASN A 743 6.12 10.36 -22.10
CA ASN A 743 6.87 9.79 -20.99
C ASN A 743 6.59 8.30 -20.84
N GLU A 744 7.49 7.47 -21.37
CA GLU A 744 7.37 6.01 -21.36
C GLU A 744 8.24 5.34 -20.27
N ALA A 745 8.60 6.07 -19.22
CA ALA A 745 9.58 5.61 -18.23
C ALA A 745 9.26 4.23 -17.64
N SER A 746 7.99 3.99 -17.26
CA SER A 746 7.56 2.69 -16.74
C SER A 746 7.76 1.56 -17.74
N SER A 747 7.40 1.79 -19.01
CA SER A 747 7.49 0.78 -20.07
C SER A 747 8.96 0.50 -20.45
N GLN A 748 9.80 1.52 -20.51
CA GLN A 748 11.23 1.36 -20.81
C GLN A 748 11.97 0.63 -19.69
N PHE A 749 11.66 0.90 -18.43
CA PHE A 749 12.22 0.14 -17.30
C PHE A 749 11.76 -1.32 -17.30
N ALA A 750 10.48 -1.59 -17.60
CA ALA A 750 9.98 -2.94 -17.74
C ALA A 750 10.68 -3.69 -18.90
N LYS A 751 10.91 -3.02 -20.03
CA LYS A 751 11.65 -3.55 -21.18
C LYS A 751 13.11 -3.87 -20.84
N ALA A 752 13.78 -3.02 -20.07
CA ALA A 752 15.15 -3.26 -19.62
C ALA A 752 15.25 -4.49 -18.69
N LEU A 753 14.30 -4.64 -17.75
CA LEU A 753 14.18 -5.82 -16.90
C LEU A 753 13.92 -7.09 -17.72
N ALA A 754 13.03 -7.02 -18.71
CA ALA A 754 12.74 -8.15 -19.62
C ALA A 754 13.98 -8.55 -20.44
N ARG A 755 14.73 -7.58 -20.99
CA ARG A 755 15.98 -7.86 -21.71
C ARG A 755 17.05 -8.47 -20.82
N ALA A 756 17.16 -8.03 -19.56
CA ALA A 756 18.10 -8.65 -18.63
C ALA A 756 17.72 -10.09 -18.29
N TRP A 757 16.42 -10.36 -18.18
CA TRP A 757 15.88 -11.71 -18.05
C TRP A 757 16.20 -12.57 -19.28
N ASP A 758 16.05 -12.04 -20.51
CA ASP A 758 16.40 -12.72 -21.76
C ASP A 758 17.90 -13.05 -21.84
N GLU A 759 18.76 -12.06 -21.53
CA GLU A 759 20.22 -12.23 -21.57
C GLU A 759 20.72 -13.25 -20.54
N PHE A 760 19.99 -13.46 -19.44
CA PHE A 760 20.27 -14.51 -18.47
C PHE A 760 20.05 -15.93 -19.04
N ASN A 761 19.36 -16.05 -20.18
CA ASN A 761 19.16 -17.27 -20.97
C ASN A 761 18.43 -18.41 -20.23
N VAL A 762 17.13 -18.20 -19.98
CA VAL A 762 16.29 -19.01 -19.09
C VAL A 762 15.76 -20.32 -19.71
N ASP A 763 16.16 -20.68 -20.94
CA ASP A 763 15.72 -21.90 -21.66
C ASP A 763 16.01 -23.23 -20.92
N ARG A 764 16.67 -23.19 -19.75
CA ARG A 764 17.05 -24.37 -18.95
C ARG A 764 16.45 -24.45 -17.55
N PHE A 765 15.56 -23.56 -17.11
CA PHE A 765 15.17 -23.51 -15.69
C PHE A 765 13.65 -23.56 -15.43
N ASP A 766 13.30 -24.34 -14.39
CA ASP A 766 11.99 -24.88 -13.99
C ASP A 766 10.99 -23.87 -13.38
N GLY A 767 11.15 -22.56 -13.64
CA GLY A 767 10.28 -21.50 -13.12
C GLY A 767 10.44 -21.17 -11.62
N LYS A 768 11.42 -21.77 -10.93
CA LYS A 768 11.71 -21.48 -9.50
C LYS A 768 12.96 -20.60 -9.28
N THR A 769 13.77 -20.39 -10.30
CA THR A 769 15.02 -19.62 -10.22
C THR A 769 14.77 -18.13 -10.41
N VAL A 770 15.29 -17.29 -9.51
CA VAL A 770 15.31 -15.83 -9.67
C VAL A 770 16.46 -15.45 -10.61
N SER A 771 16.16 -14.87 -11.76
CA SER A 771 17.16 -14.40 -12.73
C SER A 771 17.50 -12.92 -12.58
N VAL A 772 16.56 -12.09 -12.10
CA VAL A 772 16.75 -10.65 -11.90
C VAL A 772 16.26 -10.25 -10.51
N VAL A 773 17.07 -9.50 -9.77
CA VAL A 773 16.73 -8.92 -8.47
C VAL A 773 16.59 -7.40 -8.64
N TYR A 774 15.35 -6.91 -8.66
CA TYR A 774 15.05 -5.49 -8.77
C TYR A 774 14.84 -4.85 -7.39
N PHE A 775 15.80 -4.07 -6.92
CA PHE A 775 15.72 -3.43 -5.61
C PHE A 775 14.77 -2.23 -5.61
N ARG A 776 13.70 -2.36 -4.81
CA ARG A 776 12.78 -1.27 -4.43
C ARG A 776 12.90 -0.87 -2.95
N ALA A 777 13.96 -1.35 -2.30
CA ALA A 777 14.35 -1.16 -0.90
C ALA A 777 15.87 -1.37 -0.80
N GLY A 778 16.41 -1.33 0.41
CA GLY A 778 17.82 -1.59 0.70
C GLY A 778 18.75 -0.39 0.52
N TYR A 779 18.19 0.81 0.37
CA TYR A 779 18.88 2.10 0.21
C TYR A 779 18.87 2.95 1.49
N THR A 780 18.19 2.49 2.55
CA THR A 780 18.14 3.14 3.86
C THR A 780 18.49 2.15 4.97
N PRO A 781 19.12 2.58 6.08
CA PRO A 781 19.36 1.72 7.24
C PRO A 781 18.09 1.11 7.82
N ASN A 782 16.93 1.78 7.65
CA ASN A 782 15.64 1.29 8.13
C ASN A 782 15.19 -0.02 7.46
N ASP A 783 15.75 -0.34 6.29
CA ASP A 783 15.50 -1.61 5.60
C ASP A 783 16.35 -2.76 6.15
N TYR A 784 17.27 -2.48 7.10
CA TYR A 784 18.17 -3.45 7.72
C TYR A 784 18.07 -3.41 9.26
N PRO A 785 16.90 -3.74 9.84
CA PRO A 785 16.71 -3.74 11.29
C PRO A 785 17.54 -4.81 12.00
N SER A 786 18.03 -5.83 11.29
CA SER A 786 18.82 -6.92 11.86
C SER A 786 19.88 -7.47 10.89
N GLU A 787 20.69 -8.41 11.38
CA GLU A 787 21.66 -9.14 10.55
C GLU A 787 20.99 -10.03 9.49
N ALA A 788 19.70 -10.36 9.63
CA ALA A 788 18.99 -11.19 8.66
C ALA A 788 18.88 -10.48 7.31
N GLU A 789 18.59 -9.18 7.29
CA GLU A 789 18.48 -8.40 6.06
C GLU A 789 19.85 -8.19 5.41
N TRP A 790 20.91 -8.01 6.21
CA TRP A 790 22.28 -7.97 5.71
C TRP A 790 22.72 -9.30 5.10
N ALA A 791 22.39 -10.42 5.75
CA ALA A 791 22.65 -11.76 5.23
C ALA A 791 21.86 -12.02 3.95
N ALA A 792 20.60 -11.58 3.87
CA ALA A 792 19.79 -11.67 2.65
C ALA A 792 20.38 -10.84 1.52
N ARG A 793 20.80 -9.59 1.78
CA ARG A 793 21.47 -8.76 0.78
C ARG A 793 22.74 -9.42 0.27
N LEU A 794 23.59 -9.93 1.16
CA LEU A 794 24.80 -10.66 0.78
C LEU A 794 24.48 -11.91 -0.06
N LEU A 795 23.48 -12.70 0.33
CA LEU A 795 23.05 -13.88 -0.41
C LEU A 795 22.60 -13.53 -1.84
N LEU A 796 21.82 -12.45 -1.99
CA LEU A 796 21.38 -11.97 -3.30
C LEU A 796 22.57 -11.54 -4.16
N GLU A 797 23.54 -10.80 -3.60
CA GLU A 797 24.75 -10.40 -4.33
C GLU A 797 25.61 -11.60 -4.74
N GLN A 798 25.73 -12.62 -3.88
CA GLN A 798 26.46 -13.87 -4.18
C GLN A 798 25.78 -14.71 -5.27
N SER A 799 24.46 -14.63 -5.40
CA SER A 799 23.70 -15.39 -6.38
C SER A 799 24.06 -15.02 -7.82
N SER A 800 23.80 -15.93 -8.76
CA SER A 800 23.98 -15.67 -10.20
C SER A 800 23.02 -14.62 -10.76
N ALA A 801 21.92 -14.30 -10.05
CA ALA A 801 20.91 -13.37 -10.55
C ALA A 801 21.54 -12.01 -10.93
N VAL A 802 20.98 -11.36 -11.96
CA VAL A 802 21.33 -10.00 -12.35
C VAL A 802 20.72 -9.05 -11.32
N LYS A 803 21.55 -8.27 -10.63
CA LYS A 803 21.04 -7.27 -9.67
C LYS A 803 20.78 -5.96 -10.38
N CYS A 804 19.71 -5.28 -9.96
CA CYS A 804 19.36 -3.94 -10.39
C CYS A 804 19.08 -3.07 -9.15
N PRO A 805 20.11 -2.38 -8.60
CA PRO A 805 21.53 -2.45 -8.98
C PRO A 805 22.31 -3.52 -8.20
N SER A 806 23.49 -3.90 -8.70
CA SER A 806 24.52 -4.61 -7.91
C SER A 806 25.04 -3.74 -6.76
N ILE A 807 25.77 -4.35 -5.83
CA ILE A 807 26.38 -3.61 -4.71
C ILE A 807 27.35 -2.52 -5.18
N SER A 808 28.12 -2.75 -6.25
CA SER A 808 29.05 -1.75 -6.79
C SER A 808 28.30 -0.56 -7.38
N TYR A 809 27.26 -0.80 -8.19
CA TYR A 809 26.37 0.26 -8.70
C TYR A 809 25.69 1.05 -7.57
N HIS A 810 25.29 0.37 -6.48
CA HIS A 810 24.74 1.04 -5.31
C HIS A 810 25.76 1.99 -4.67
N LEU A 811 27.02 1.58 -4.52
CA LEU A 811 28.11 2.43 -3.99
C LEU A 811 28.42 3.62 -4.91
N VAL A 812 28.35 3.45 -6.23
CA VAL A 812 28.53 4.55 -7.19
C VAL A 812 27.51 5.68 -6.98
N GLY A 813 26.30 5.35 -6.54
CA GLY A 813 25.25 6.34 -6.26
C GLY A 813 25.47 7.18 -5.00
N THR A 814 26.47 6.83 -4.18
CA THR A 814 26.74 7.59 -2.95
C THR A 814 27.19 9.01 -3.27
N LYS A 815 26.80 9.95 -2.40
CA LYS A 815 27.14 11.37 -2.55
C LYS A 815 28.66 11.58 -2.51
N LYS A 816 29.39 10.76 -1.74
CA LYS A 816 30.85 10.78 -1.71
C LYS A 816 31.47 10.42 -3.07
N ILE A 817 30.97 9.40 -3.77
CA ILE A 817 31.47 9.07 -5.12
C ILE A 817 31.13 10.18 -6.12
N GLN A 818 29.93 10.77 -6.05
CA GLN A 818 29.60 11.94 -6.86
C GLN A 818 30.61 13.09 -6.66
N GLN A 819 31.01 13.36 -5.42
CA GLN A 819 32.01 14.37 -5.11
C GLN A 819 33.42 13.98 -5.59
N GLU A 820 33.84 12.73 -5.45
CA GLU A 820 35.15 12.28 -5.95
C GLU A 820 35.23 12.35 -7.48
N LEU A 821 34.15 12.01 -8.20
CA LEU A 821 34.05 12.16 -9.65
C LEU A 821 34.16 13.62 -10.11
N ALA A 822 33.79 14.58 -9.26
CA ALA A 822 33.93 16.01 -9.58
C ALA A 822 35.37 16.53 -9.45
N ARG A 823 36.31 15.74 -8.88
CA ARG A 823 37.71 16.16 -8.76
C ARG A 823 38.38 16.23 -10.13
N PRO A 824 39.36 17.14 -10.31
CA PRO A 824 40.14 17.22 -11.54
C PRO A 824 40.78 15.86 -11.89
N ASN A 825 40.72 15.48 -13.16
CA ASN A 825 41.31 14.27 -13.75
C ASN A 825 40.70 12.93 -13.30
N VAL A 826 39.62 12.91 -12.49
CA VAL A 826 38.99 11.65 -12.07
C VAL A 826 38.04 11.10 -13.15
N LEU A 827 37.23 11.95 -13.79
CA LEU A 827 36.36 11.53 -14.90
C LEU A 827 37.15 10.89 -16.05
N GLU A 828 38.33 11.44 -16.36
CA GLU A 828 39.25 10.97 -17.38
C GLU A 828 39.77 9.54 -17.15
N ARG A 829 39.64 9.00 -15.93
CA ARG A 829 39.95 7.59 -15.65
C ARG A 829 38.89 6.63 -16.20
N PHE A 830 37.65 7.09 -16.29
CA PHE A 830 36.49 6.24 -16.59
C PHE A 830 35.91 6.48 -17.98
N LEU A 831 36.10 7.69 -18.51
CA LEU A 831 35.63 8.11 -19.83
C LEU A 831 36.81 8.57 -20.69
N GLU A 832 36.77 8.20 -21.97
CA GLU A 832 37.81 8.57 -22.94
C GLU A 832 37.37 9.74 -23.83
N ASN A 833 36.07 9.88 -24.07
CA ASN A 833 35.51 10.91 -24.94
C ASN A 833 35.56 12.29 -24.27
N LYS A 834 36.49 13.13 -24.73
CA LYS A 834 36.70 14.50 -24.20
C LYS A 834 35.45 15.38 -24.28
N GLU A 835 34.59 15.18 -25.27
CA GLU A 835 33.35 15.94 -25.40
C GLU A 835 32.36 15.54 -24.29
N GLU A 836 32.17 14.24 -24.07
CA GLU A 836 31.32 13.69 -23.00
C GLU A 836 31.80 14.12 -21.62
N ILE A 837 33.12 14.05 -21.36
CA ILE A 837 33.73 14.53 -20.11
C ILE A 837 33.43 16.02 -19.91
N THR A 838 33.53 16.82 -20.97
CA THR A 838 33.21 18.24 -20.92
C THR A 838 31.73 18.48 -20.62
N LYS A 839 30.82 17.70 -21.22
CA LYS A 839 29.37 17.79 -20.99
C LYS A 839 29.01 17.40 -19.54
N ILE A 840 29.55 16.30 -19.01
CA ILE A 840 29.35 15.89 -17.61
C ILE A 840 29.90 16.95 -16.66
N ARG A 841 31.13 17.41 -16.87
CA ARG A 841 31.75 18.41 -16.00
C ARG A 841 30.94 19.70 -15.95
N LYS A 842 30.36 20.14 -17.08
CA LYS A 842 29.49 21.32 -17.14
C LYS A 842 28.20 21.19 -16.33
N CYS A 843 27.73 19.97 -16.06
CA CYS A 843 26.54 19.76 -15.24
C CYS A 843 26.86 19.55 -13.76
N PHE A 844 28.13 19.44 -13.33
CA PHE A 844 28.45 19.36 -11.91
C PHE A 844 28.34 20.73 -11.25
N ALA A 845 27.53 20.80 -10.19
CA ALA A 845 27.61 21.88 -9.23
C ALA A 845 28.95 21.80 -8.46
N GLY A 846 29.30 22.85 -7.71
CA GLY A 846 30.41 22.79 -6.78
C GLY A 846 30.24 21.64 -5.77
N LEU A 847 31.20 20.71 -5.74
CA LEU A 847 31.18 19.52 -4.89
C LEU A 847 32.54 19.41 -4.19
N TRP A 848 32.54 19.40 -2.86
CA TRP A 848 33.76 19.45 -2.06
C TRP A 848 33.76 18.41 -0.94
N SER A 849 34.93 17.82 -0.72
CA SER A 849 35.22 17.08 0.52
C SER A 849 35.35 18.06 1.67
N LEU A 850 34.97 17.65 2.88
CA LEU A 850 35.18 18.46 4.08
C LEU A 850 36.65 18.50 4.56
N ASP A 851 37.55 17.80 3.86
CA ASP A 851 39.00 17.95 4.02
C ASP A 851 39.52 19.31 3.46
N ASP A 852 38.71 20.04 2.68
CA ASP A 852 39.06 21.38 2.18
C ASP A 852 38.70 22.46 3.22
N GLU A 853 39.67 22.83 4.05
CA GLU A 853 39.47 23.79 5.15
C GLU A 853 38.98 25.17 4.68
N GLU A 854 39.38 25.63 3.50
CA GLU A 854 39.00 26.95 2.99
C GLU A 854 37.52 26.97 2.58
N ILE A 855 37.07 25.90 1.94
CA ILE A 855 35.65 25.74 1.62
C ILE A 855 34.81 25.56 2.88
N VAL A 856 35.29 24.81 3.89
CA VAL A 856 34.59 24.68 5.18
C VAL A 856 34.46 26.03 5.88
N LYS A 857 35.52 26.85 5.92
CA LYS A 857 35.45 28.22 6.45
C LYS A 857 34.44 29.08 5.69
N SER A 858 34.42 28.98 4.35
CA SER A 858 33.44 29.67 3.50
C SER A 858 32.00 29.26 3.82
N ALA A 859 31.75 27.96 3.98
CA ALA A 859 30.43 27.43 4.31
C ALA A 859 29.97 27.80 5.74
N ILE A 860 30.90 27.92 6.70
CA ILE A 860 30.59 28.46 8.02
C ILE A 860 30.20 29.94 7.92
N GLN A 861 30.89 30.73 7.10
CA GLN A 861 30.60 32.15 6.94
C GLN A 861 29.28 32.41 6.19
N LYS A 862 29.03 31.68 5.10
CA LYS A 862 27.89 31.85 4.19
C LYS A 862 27.10 30.54 4.01
N PRO A 863 26.50 30.01 5.09
CA PRO A 863 25.91 28.67 5.07
C PRO A 863 24.69 28.54 4.14
N GLU A 864 24.03 29.65 3.81
CA GLU A 864 22.92 29.70 2.87
C GLU A 864 23.29 29.28 1.44
N LEU A 865 24.57 29.37 1.06
CA LEU A 865 25.07 29.02 -0.28
C LEU A 865 25.42 27.54 -0.42
N PHE A 866 25.29 26.75 0.64
CA PHE A 866 25.72 25.35 0.67
C PHE A 866 24.63 24.41 1.16
N VAL A 867 24.77 23.16 0.76
CA VAL A 867 24.00 22.02 1.26
C VAL A 867 24.98 20.98 1.76
N LEU A 868 24.82 20.54 3.00
CA LEU A 868 25.63 19.49 3.60
C LEU A 868 24.85 18.17 3.49
N LYS A 869 25.42 17.16 2.82
CA LYS A 869 24.73 15.90 2.50
C LYS A 869 25.42 14.70 3.16
N PRO A 870 24.70 13.91 3.99
CA PRO A 870 25.21 12.61 4.45
C PRO A 870 25.10 11.55 3.34
N GLN A 871 25.67 10.36 3.57
CA GLN A 871 25.56 9.21 2.66
C GLN A 871 24.20 8.50 2.82
N ARG A 872 23.11 9.18 2.43
CA ARG A 872 21.75 8.66 2.50
C ARG A 872 20.98 8.94 1.21
N GLU A 873 20.01 8.09 0.92
CA GLU A 873 19.06 8.21 -0.18
C GLU A 873 17.62 8.40 0.34
N GLY A 874 16.72 8.89 -0.51
CA GLY A 874 15.28 8.93 -0.21
C GLY A 874 14.72 10.23 0.39
N GLY A 875 15.52 11.30 0.45
CA GLY A 875 15.11 12.64 0.94
C GLY A 875 15.02 12.76 2.47
N GLY A 876 15.01 13.98 2.99
CA GLY A 876 14.88 14.26 4.44
C GLY A 876 16.18 14.22 5.25
N ASN A 877 17.34 14.09 4.61
CA ASN A 877 18.61 13.87 5.31
C ASN A 877 19.60 15.05 5.17
N ASN A 878 19.32 15.99 4.27
CA ASN A 878 20.25 17.08 3.97
C ASN A 878 20.16 18.18 5.02
N ILE A 879 21.25 18.91 5.21
CA ILE A 879 21.34 20.01 6.17
C ILE A 879 21.53 21.32 5.38
N TYR A 880 20.79 22.36 5.77
CA TYR A 880 20.70 23.63 5.07
C TYR A 880 20.83 24.83 6.02
N GLY A 881 21.22 25.98 5.47
CA GLY A 881 21.20 27.24 6.21
C GLY A 881 21.97 27.19 7.52
N ILE A 882 21.44 27.79 8.58
CA ILE A 882 22.16 27.91 9.87
C ILE A 882 22.64 26.56 10.43
N ASP A 883 21.90 25.48 10.17
CA ASP A 883 22.24 24.14 10.65
C ASP A 883 23.52 23.60 9.99
N VAL A 884 23.86 24.04 8.77
CA VAL A 884 25.15 23.73 8.12
C VAL A 884 26.29 24.31 8.96
N ARG A 885 26.19 25.59 9.33
CA ARG A 885 27.19 26.26 10.16
C ARG A 885 27.35 25.56 11.50
N GLU A 886 26.24 25.29 12.20
CA GLU A 886 26.27 24.66 13.51
C GLU A 886 26.86 23.25 13.45
N THR A 887 26.48 22.48 12.44
CA THR A 887 27.01 21.13 12.22
C THR A 887 28.50 21.14 11.91
N LEU A 888 28.97 22.02 11.01
CA LEU A 888 30.39 22.14 10.68
C LEU A 888 31.24 22.56 11.89
N ILE A 889 30.79 23.55 12.67
CA ILE A 889 31.48 23.96 13.91
C ILE A 889 31.53 22.82 14.93
N ARG A 890 30.44 22.04 15.06
CA ARG A 890 30.41 20.88 15.94
C ARG A 890 31.41 19.82 15.49
N LEU A 891 31.39 19.45 14.21
CA LEU A 891 32.30 18.44 13.64
C LEU A 891 33.78 18.85 13.75
N GLN A 892 34.09 20.14 13.57
CA GLN A 892 35.44 20.67 13.80
C GLN A 892 35.92 20.53 15.25
N LYS A 893 35.00 20.62 16.23
CA LYS A 893 35.31 20.43 17.66
C LYS A 893 35.46 18.97 18.05
N GLU A 894 34.63 18.10 17.47
CA GLU A 894 34.66 16.65 17.71
C GLU A 894 35.96 16.02 17.17
N GLY A 895 36.53 16.58 16.10
CA GLY A 895 37.79 16.13 15.52
C GLY A 895 37.69 14.75 14.86
N GLY A 896 38.82 14.25 14.36
CA GLY A 896 38.91 12.93 13.70
C GLY A 896 38.18 12.86 12.35
N ASP A 897 37.73 11.67 11.98
CA ASP A 897 37.13 11.37 10.67
C ASP A 897 35.63 11.68 10.60
N ALA A 898 35.03 12.32 11.62
CA ALA A 898 33.59 12.62 11.66
C ALA A 898 33.09 13.44 10.46
N LEU A 899 33.97 14.26 9.87
CA LEU A 899 33.71 15.02 8.65
C LEU A 899 33.49 14.11 7.42
N ALA A 900 34.03 12.89 7.40
CA ALA A 900 33.95 11.98 6.26
C ALA A 900 32.55 11.37 6.01
N ALA A 901 31.62 11.53 6.96
CA ALA A 901 30.23 11.13 6.78
C ALA A 901 29.48 12.03 5.77
N TYR A 902 30.00 13.23 5.50
CA TYR A 902 29.31 14.25 4.71
C TYR A 902 30.13 14.71 3.50
N ILE A 903 29.41 15.23 2.51
CA ILE A 903 29.99 16.10 1.47
C ILE A 903 29.34 17.47 1.53
N LEU A 904 30.05 18.48 1.04
CA LEU A 904 29.52 19.82 0.86
C LEU A 904 29.22 20.05 -0.62
N MET A 905 28.03 20.58 -0.91
CA MET A 905 27.58 20.87 -2.25
C MET A 905 27.12 22.33 -2.36
N GLN A 906 27.37 22.96 -3.50
CA GLN A 906 26.79 24.25 -3.85
C GLN A 906 25.27 24.15 -3.84
N ARG A 907 24.59 25.09 -3.16
CA ARG A 907 23.15 25.23 -3.26
C ARG A 907 22.79 25.85 -4.60
N ILE A 908 21.86 25.21 -5.32
CA ILE A 908 21.36 25.68 -6.61
C ILE A 908 20.10 26.51 -6.36
N PHE A 909 19.96 27.63 -7.08
CA PHE A 909 18.84 28.57 -6.90
C PHE A 909 18.04 28.71 -8.20
N PRO A 910 17.04 27.85 -8.46
CA PRO A 910 16.18 27.99 -9.63
C PRO A 910 15.29 29.21 -9.54
N LYS A 911 14.87 29.72 -10.71
CA LYS A 911 13.87 30.78 -10.81
C LYS A 911 12.53 30.25 -10.28
N ALA A 912 12.00 30.88 -9.23
CA ALA A 912 10.69 30.50 -8.72
C ALA A 912 9.57 30.92 -9.69
N SER A 913 8.58 30.05 -9.85
CA SER A 913 7.40 30.30 -10.68
C SER A 913 6.12 29.98 -9.92
N LEU A 914 5.05 30.70 -10.24
CA LEU A 914 3.75 30.52 -9.61
C LEU A 914 3.09 29.26 -10.19
N SER A 915 2.77 28.30 -9.32
CA SER A 915 2.21 27.01 -9.70
C SER A 915 1.03 26.62 -8.82
N ASN A 916 0.08 25.90 -9.40
CA ASN A 916 -1.11 25.39 -8.73
C ASN A 916 -0.86 23.95 -8.28
N LEU A 917 -0.79 23.70 -6.98
CA LEU A 917 -0.45 22.40 -6.39
C LEU A 917 -1.71 21.75 -5.84
N VAL A 918 -1.95 20.48 -6.17
CA VAL A 918 -3.12 19.70 -5.76
C VAL A 918 -2.72 18.66 -4.72
N ARG A 919 -3.32 18.74 -3.52
CA ARG A 919 -3.09 17.80 -2.40
C ARG A 919 -4.42 17.48 -1.72
N GLY A 920 -4.77 16.19 -1.61
CA GLY A 920 -5.99 15.76 -0.92
C GLY A 920 -7.28 16.37 -1.47
N GLY A 921 -7.34 16.59 -2.78
CA GLY A 921 -8.44 17.25 -3.49
C GLY A 921 -8.44 18.78 -3.43
N VAL A 922 -7.45 19.40 -2.78
CA VAL A 922 -7.35 20.86 -2.63
C VAL A 922 -6.26 21.41 -3.53
N CYS A 923 -6.63 22.39 -4.36
CA CYS A 923 -5.70 23.16 -5.18
C CYS A 923 -5.27 24.43 -4.42
N HIS A 924 -3.96 24.68 -4.34
CA HIS A 924 -3.39 25.89 -3.76
C HIS A 924 -2.30 26.44 -4.66
N GLU A 925 -2.29 27.76 -4.83
CA GLU A 925 -1.26 28.45 -5.59
C GLU A 925 -0.06 28.77 -4.69
N ALA A 926 1.16 28.54 -5.18
CA ALA A 926 2.38 28.85 -4.46
C ALA A 926 3.53 29.21 -5.41
N LEU A 927 4.52 29.96 -4.91
CA LEU A 927 5.81 30.07 -5.58
C LEU A 927 6.58 28.77 -5.44
N THR A 928 7.04 28.23 -6.56
CA THR A 928 7.63 26.89 -6.63
C THR A 928 8.90 26.85 -7.45
N ILE A 929 9.72 25.86 -7.14
CA ILE A 929 10.91 25.48 -7.92
C ILE A 929 10.82 23.99 -8.26
N SER A 930 11.41 23.63 -9.40
CA SER A 930 11.26 22.29 -9.96
C SER A 930 12.61 21.61 -10.18
N GLU A 931 12.61 20.29 -10.03
CA GLU A 931 13.75 19.39 -10.16
C GLU A 931 13.43 18.36 -11.25
N LEU A 932 14.26 18.35 -12.29
CA LEU A 932 14.15 17.47 -13.44
C LEU A 932 14.96 16.21 -13.23
N GLY A 933 14.30 15.06 -13.12
CA GLY A 933 14.91 13.74 -13.16
C GLY A 933 14.85 13.12 -14.55
N ILE A 934 15.99 12.73 -15.11
CA ILE A 934 16.08 11.95 -16.35
C ILE A 934 16.40 10.50 -16.01
N TYR A 935 15.53 9.59 -16.45
CA TYR A 935 15.77 8.17 -16.28
C TYR A 935 16.75 7.64 -17.34
N GLY A 936 17.63 6.75 -16.92
CA GLY A 936 18.54 5.99 -17.79
C GLY A 936 18.36 4.49 -17.56
N ALA A 937 18.36 3.72 -18.64
CA ALA A 937 18.36 2.26 -18.59
C ALA A 937 19.59 1.71 -19.31
N TYR A 938 20.32 0.87 -18.60
CA TYR A 938 21.59 0.29 -19.03
C TYR A 938 21.57 -1.23 -18.87
N LEU A 939 21.98 -1.95 -19.91
CA LEU A 939 22.19 -3.39 -19.86
C LEU A 939 23.42 -3.73 -20.69
N ARG A 940 24.34 -4.45 -20.08
CA ARG A 940 25.55 -4.97 -20.73
C ARG A 940 25.65 -6.46 -20.48
N ASN A 941 26.12 -7.20 -21.48
CA ASN A 941 26.52 -8.59 -21.37
C ASN A 941 27.96 -8.73 -21.91
N ASN A 942 28.92 -8.98 -21.01
CA ASN A 942 30.36 -8.91 -21.29
C ASN A 942 30.73 -7.56 -21.93
N ASP A 943 31.37 -7.57 -23.10
CA ASP A 943 31.74 -6.34 -23.82
C ASP A 943 30.58 -5.74 -24.63
N LYS A 944 29.47 -6.47 -24.79
CA LYS A 944 28.33 -6.02 -25.59
C LYS A 944 27.38 -5.16 -24.74
N VAL A 945 27.30 -3.88 -25.08
CA VAL A 945 26.21 -3.01 -24.61
C VAL A 945 24.92 -3.43 -25.31
N VAL A 946 23.99 -4.03 -24.55
CA VAL A 946 22.68 -4.49 -25.04
C VAL A 946 21.67 -3.34 -25.05
N MET A 947 21.76 -2.45 -24.06
CA MET A 947 20.92 -1.28 -23.92
C MET A 947 21.70 -0.15 -23.24
N ASN A 948 21.63 1.06 -23.80
CA ASN A 948 22.07 2.28 -23.14
C ASN A 948 21.20 3.44 -23.62
N GLU A 949 20.06 3.64 -22.96
CA GLU A 949 18.97 4.50 -23.47
C GLU A 949 18.52 5.51 -22.40
N GLN A 950 18.21 6.73 -22.84
CA GLN A 950 17.38 7.66 -22.06
C GLN A 950 15.94 7.12 -22.02
N SER A 951 15.37 7.00 -20.83
CA SER A 951 14.16 6.18 -20.56
C SER A 951 13.04 6.98 -19.91
N GLY A 952 12.72 8.16 -20.43
CA GLY A 952 11.70 9.06 -19.87
C GLY A 952 12.22 9.98 -18.76
N TYR A 953 11.29 10.61 -18.04
CA TYR A 953 11.62 11.64 -17.05
C TYR A 953 10.64 11.69 -15.86
N LEU A 954 11.04 12.45 -14.84
CA LEU A 954 10.22 12.81 -13.69
C LEU A 954 10.44 14.30 -13.43
N MET A 955 9.38 15.11 -13.38
CA MET A 955 9.48 16.45 -12.81
C MET A 955 8.93 16.42 -11.39
N ARG A 956 9.67 17.00 -10.44
CA ARG A 956 9.22 17.22 -9.06
C ARG A 956 9.18 18.70 -8.80
N THR A 957 8.09 19.17 -8.21
CA THR A 957 7.89 20.60 -7.94
C THR A 957 7.62 20.78 -6.46
N LYS A 958 8.28 21.76 -5.84
CA LYS A 958 8.13 22.07 -4.41
C LYS A 958 7.98 23.56 -4.20
N VAL A 959 7.39 23.96 -3.09
CA VAL A 959 7.36 25.37 -2.70
C VAL A 959 8.80 25.89 -2.55
N SER A 960 9.06 27.11 -3.04
CA SER A 960 10.42 27.66 -3.12
C SER A 960 11.09 27.84 -1.76
N SER A 961 10.29 27.97 -0.70
CA SER A 961 10.76 28.04 0.69
C SER A 961 11.09 26.69 1.32
N SER A 962 10.81 25.56 0.65
CA SER A 962 11.07 24.22 1.18
C SER A 962 12.48 23.76 0.81
N ASP A 963 13.28 23.44 1.83
CA ASP A 963 14.60 22.85 1.65
C ASP A 963 14.51 21.39 1.15
N GLU A 964 13.50 20.64 1.59
CA GLU A 964 13.27 19.25 1.22
C GLU A 964 12.39 19.09 -0.04
N GLY A 965 12.58 17.97 -0.77
CA GLY A 965 11.98 17.75 -2.10
C GLY A 965 11.37 16.36 -2.36
N GLY A 966 11.24 15.51 -1.33
CA GLY A 966 10.64 14.18 -1.48
C GLY A 966 9.12 14.23 -1.63
N VAL A 967 8.56 13.64 -2.69
CA VAL A 967 7.10 13.49 -2.86
C VAL A 967 6.53 12.52 -1.82
N ALA A 968 7.16 11.36 -1.65
CA ALA A 968 6.77 10.36 -0.64
C ALA A 968 6.90 10.87 0.80
N ALA A 969 7.83 11.81 1.04
CA ALA A 969 8.02 12.48 2.32
C ALA A 969 7.07 13.69 2.53
N GLY A 970 6.25 14.04 1.53
CA GLY A 970 5.22 15.08 1.62
C GLY A 970 5.65 16.50 1.23
N PHE A 971 6.92 16.73 0.90
CA PHE A 971 7.46 18.07 0.62
C PHE A 971 7.23 18.55 -0.82
N ALA A 972 7.33 17.65 -1.79
CA ALA A 972 7.13 17.95 -3.21
C ALA A 972 5.81 17.37 -3.74
N VAL A 973 5.46 17.79 -4.95
CA VAL A 973 4.42 17.19 -5.79
C VAL A 973 5.03 16.65 -7.07
N LEU A 974 4.34 15.71 -7.72
CA LEU A 974 4.65 15.28 -9.07
C LEU A 974 4.29 16.38 -10.07
N ASP A 975 5.04 16.49 -11.14
CA ASP A 975 4.79 17.46 -12.20
C ASP A 975 5.19 16.84 -13.56
N SER A 976 4.92 17.55 -14.66
CA SER A 976 5.57 17.30 -15.94
C SER A 976 6.18 18.61 -16.45
N LEU A 977 6.68 18.61 -17.68
CA LEU A 977 7.36 19.77 -18.25
C LEU A 977 6.69 20.26 -19.53
N TYR A 978 6.73 21.57 -19.75
CA TYR A 978 6.29 22.25 -20.95
C TYR A 978 7.50 22.90 -21.62
N LEU A 979 7.87 22.41 -22.80
CA LEU A 979 9.05 22.87 -23.51
C LEU A 979 8.85 24.30 -24.04
N THR A 980 9.82 25.19 -23.84
CA THR A 980 9.84 26.57 -24.37
C THR A 980 10.99 26.80 -25.35
N ASP A 981 10.79 27.65 -26.35
CA ASP A 981 11.79 27.95 -27.40
C ASP A 981 12.91 28.89 -26.92
N LYS A 982 12.73 29.56 -25.78
CA LYS A 982 13.71 30.47 -25.15
C LYS A 982 13.76 30.26 -23.64
N ALA A 983 14.92 30.56 -23.05
CA ALA A 983 15.04 30.83 -21.62
C ALA A 983 14.23 32.11 -21.30
N MET A 984 13.20 31.99 -20.46
CA MET A 984 12.36 33.12 -20.02
C MET A 984 12.92 33.82 -18.78
#